data_AF-A0A067CNY5-F1
#
_entry.id   AF-A0A067CNY5-F1
#
_cell.length_a   1.000
_cell.length_b   1.000
_cell.length_c   1.000
_cell.angle_alpha   90.00
_cell.angle_beta   90.00
_cell.angle_gamma   90.00
#
_symmetry.space_group_name_H-M   'P 1'
#
loop_
_entity.id
_entity.type
_entity.pdbx_description
1 polymer ?
#
loop_
_entity_poly.entity_id
_entity_poly.type
_entity_poly.pdbx_seq_one_letter_code
_entity_poly.pdbx_strand_id
1 'polypeptide(L)'
;MEWNGSDSEDDEHGDGSPKWPYANALAKLTSEDDFLCTPNLPRQVKPPPISIGDTTFRWPLTKPQAQQLETLHGTNAVITAPELCIPDFDAWWATMSPMVLAPARQVLDIDKTAAVGVTLSHLVIDVSGSGDVLKAQAATPNTFGSVIIILPSARKGGAIKFAHGGAAERFDAPPSATFMRVAVTYLQTTITSARLSSGCRYALVLNLVALDGPRSPMPPAMLRAIDAFKELAARPSHKHRRIACELKPINHKLLWEKLGPTDKYLVDVLLATGAYDVVLVGFKKERDYDAEPPYDSANEGDWDYDKPQYKIINTVARFKEHPACPIPAAMHLMLVTRGAHAFPDMEDRLENVAIPATSVLFWPKQFRAEIIGVHRALQMLQNAINDPAADLLGYASVHDLAQSTSAIFGCGSLKDPIPAVDPILLYDPRPATTTFVTTMGSLLRQLNDVDVVISFLRDAVTIRPNTPLDVVAPVVHTLLSTFGWMRLADAMLGLVQRWLCSTSRSLLQLLSSLEGVSAQPVCAALRQPCFGEFLKAAWSTLVHHDPLQFDYTGSNWRTAFLCDLLLLGAHVERSIPEDTRENWLGAYLPPTLISVVDDYIHPRRSALAALQDNMYKRNAAALLAHLPQALLDAVTKRPEMQLAPFADALLAAFDAMRSTTQPRTLDVGFGFANSDRLRDLMGPGPSRAY
;
A
#
# COMPACT_ATOMS: atom_id res chain seq x y z
N MET A 1 1.19 -17.57 13.90
CA MET A 1 1.05 -16.38 13.05
C MET A 1 -0.37 -16.44 12.52
N GLU A 2 -1.31 -15.81 13.21
CA GLU A 2 -2.72 -15.82 12.80
C GLU A 2 -2.86 -14.89 11.60
N TRP A 3 -3.07 -15.48 10.42
CA TRP A 3 -3.41 -14.74 9.21
C TRP A 3 -4.91 -14.44 9.30
N ASN A 4 -5.27 -13.22 9.74
CA ASN A 4 -6.65 -12.73 9.74
C ASN A 4 -7.08 -12.51 8.28
N GLY A 5 -7.51 -13.59 7.62
CA GLY A 5 -7.93 -13.61 6.21
C GLY A 5 -9.30 -12.98 5.94
N SER A 6 -9.76 -12.00 6.72
CA SER A 6 -11.06 -11.33 6.51
C SER A 6 -10.98 -9.85 6.13
N ASP A 7 -9.81 -9.34 5.73
CA ASP A 7 -9.75 -8.07 5.00
C ASP A 7 -10.17 -8.32 3.54
N SER A 8 -11.43 -8.73 3.34
CA SER A 8 -12.10 -8.53 2.07
C SER A 8 -12.25 -7.01 1.88
N GLU A 9 -11.21 -6.38 1.31
CA GLU A 9 -11.23 -4.97 0.84
C GLU A 9 -12.32 -4.67 -0.21
N ASP A 10 -13.26 -5.59 -0.43
CA ASP A 10 -14.39 -5.48 -1.34
C ASP A 10 -15.73 -5.26 -0.59
N ASP A 11 -15.76 -5.32 0.76
CA ASP A 11 -16.92 -4.91 1.56
C ASP A 11 -16.90 -3.38 1.79
N GLU A 12 -17.09 -2.62 0.69
CA GLU A 12 -17.07 -1.14 0.61
C GLU A 12 -18.22 -0.44 1.38
N HIS A 13 -18.93 -1.10 2.29
CA HIS A 13 -20.15 -0.56 2.91
C HIS A 13 -20.12 -0.67 4.44
N GLY A 14 -19.51 0.29 5.14
CA GLY A 14 -20.03 0.61 6.48
C GLY A 14 -19.18 1.33 7.53
N ASP A 15 -17.85 1.43 7.45
CA ASP A 15 -17.08 2.00 8.56
C ASP A 15 -16.05 3.03 8.11
N GLY A 16 -16.06 4.20 8.74
CA GLY A 16 -15.30 5.41 8.38
C GLY A 16 -13.78 5.34 8.60
N SER A 17 -13.20 4.14 8.56
CA SER A 17 -11.75 3.94 8.58
C SER A 17 -11.13 4.32 7.23
N PRO A 18 -9.89 4.85 7.18
CA PRO A 18 -9.25 5.26 5.93
C PRO A 18 -9.21 4.07 4.95
N LYS A 19 -9.93 4.25 3.83
CA LYS A 19 -10.43 3.21 2.90
C LYS A 19 -9.38 2.27 2.30
N TRP A 20 -8.07 2.55 2.43
CA TRP A 20 -7.00 1.68 1.94
C TRP A 20 -5.60 2.06 2.48
N PRO A 21 -4.60 1.16 2.44
CA PRO A 21 -3.37 1.29 3.23
C PRO A 21 -2.49 2.53 2.95
N TYR A 22 -2.45 3.02 1.71
CA TYR A 22 -1.67 4.23 1.38
C TYR A 22 -2.34 5.51 1.90
N ALA A 23 -3.67 5.54 2.03
CA ALA A 23 -4.35 6.71 2.60
C ALA A 23 -3.87 6.96 4.05
N ASN A 24 -3.68 5.89 4.83
CA ASN A 24 -3.11 5.98 6.17
C ASN A 24 -1.65 6.49 6.16
N ALA A 25 -0.81 5.97 5.26
CA ALA A 25 0.57 6.45 5.12
C ALA A 25 0.64 7.93 4.69
N LEU A 26 -0.26 8.37 3.82
CA LEU A 26 -0.37 9.76 3.39
C LEU A 26 -0.93 10.66 4.50
N ALA A 27 -1.89 10.21 5.30
CA ALA A 27 -2.40 10.95 6.45
C ALA A 27 -1.30 11.25 7.49
N LYS A 28 -0.29 10.37 7.61
CA LYS A 28 0.89 10.64 8.44
C LYS A 28 1.74 11.80 7.93
N LEU A 29 1.66 12.16 6.65
CA LEU A 29 2.32 13.35 6.10
C LEU A 29 1.62 14.65 6.46
N THR A 30 0.30 14.59 6.69
CA THR A 30 -0.53 15.75 7.03
C THR A 30 -0.68 15.96 8.53
N SER A 31 -0.15 15.04 9.36
CA SER A 31 -0.06 15.25 10.80
C SER A 31 0.70 16.55 11.05
N GLU A 32 0.07 17.51 11.74
CA GLU A 32 0.76 18.71 12.21
C GLU A 32 1.94 18.24 13.06
N ASP A 33 3.13 18.45 12.54
CA ASP A 33 4.37 18.07 13.21
C ASP A 33 5.01 19.35 13.70
N ASP A 34 5.30 19.39 14.99
CA ASP A 34 6.04 20.47 15.61
C ASP A 34 7.51 20.38 15.16
N PHE A 35 7.85 21.07 14.07
CA PHE A 35 9.22 21.11 13.53
C PHE A 35 10.05 22.30 14.04
N LEU A 36 9.40 23.23 14.76
CA LEU A 36 10.00 24.46 15.27
C LEU A 36 9.60 24.70 16.73
N CYS A 37 10.59 24.87 17.60
CA CYS A 37 10.39 25.37 18.95
C CYS A 37 10.94 26.79 19.06
N THR A 38 10.15 27.73 19.60
CA THR A 38 10.58 29.13 19.80
C THR A 38 10.53 29.50 21.30
N PRO A 39 11.47 29.00 22.12
CA PRO A 39 11.40 29.21 23.56
C PRO A 39 11.58 30.68 23.91
N ASN A 40 10.77 31.15 24.87
CA ASN A 40 10.86 32.50 25.41
C ASN A 40 11.97 32.55 26.47
N LEU A 41 13.04 33.30 26.18
CA LEU A 41 14.10 33.52 27.17
C LEU A 41 13.70 34.61 28.17
N PRO A 42 13.95 34.42 29.48
CA PRO A 42 13.83 35.49 30.47
C PRO A 42 14.76 36.65 30.14
N ARG A 43 14.30 37.89 30.37
CA ARG A 43 15.08 39.12 30.14
C ARG A 43 16.41 39.18 30.90
N GLN A 44 16.56 38.36 31.94
CA GLN A 44 17.76 38.29 32.77
C GLN A 44 18.89 37.51 32.09
N VAL A 45 18.58 36.66 31.10
CA VAL A 45 19.59 35.89 30.36
C VAL A 45 20.29 36.82 29.38
N LYS A 46 21.52 37.19 29.70
CA LYS A 46 22.34 38.09 28.87
C LYS A 46 22.97 37.33 27.69
N PRO A 47 23.16 37.98 26.54
CA PRO A 47 23.99 37.43 25.48
C PRO A 47 25.42 37.18 25.97
N PRO A 48 26.08 36.11 25.48
CA PRO A 48 27.46 35.85 25.84
C PRO A 48 28.38 36.92 25.22
N PRO A 49 29.53 37.24 25.86
CA PRO A 49 30.60 37.91 25.16
C PRO A 49 31.14 36.99 24.06
N ILE A 50 31.40 37.54 22.88
CA ILE A 50 31.97 36.78 21.76
C ILE A 50 33.26 37.47 21.35
N SER A 51 34.35 36.73 21.34
CA SER A 51 35.66 37.19 20.90
C SER A 51 35.94 36.69 19.50
N ILE A 52 36.42 37.57 18.64
CA ILE A 52 36.88 37.26 17.29
C ILE A 52 38.29 37.83 17.17
N GLY A 53 39.28 36.93 17.05
CA GLY A 53 40.68 37.28 17.30
C GLY A 53 40.85 37.92 18.70
N ASP A 54 41.50 39.08 18.75
CA ASP A 54 41.79 39.79 20.00
C ASP A 54 40.68 40.74 20.47
N THR A 55 39.56 40.82 19.73
CA THR A 55 38.47 41.77 20.04
C THR A 55 37.27 41.04 20.65
N THR A 56 36.86 41.46 21.85
CA THR A 56 35.64 40.96 22.50
C THR A 56 34.46 41.91 22.30
N PHE A 57 33.37 41.36 21.78
CA PHE A 57 32.11 42.05 21.53
C PHE A 57 31.09 41.71 22.63
N ARG A 58 30.25 42.69 23.01
CA ARG A 58 29.19 42.55 24.03
C ARG A 58 27.89 43.10 23.48
N TRP A 59 26.80 42.34 23.62
CA TRP A 59 25.49 42.74 23.08
C TRP A 59 24.61 43.41 24.14
N PRO A 60 23.80 44.42 23.76
CA PRO A 60 23.71 45.01 22.42
C PRO A 60 24.99 45.76 22.03
N LEU A 61 25.40 45.62 20.77
CA LEU A 61 26.63 46.24 20.28
C LEU A 61 26.52 47.76 20.32
N THR A 62 27.60 48.41 20.72
CA THR A 62 27.75 49.87 20.51
C THR A 62 27.95 50.16 19.01
N LYS A 63 27.61 51.38 18.55
CA LYS A 63 27.83 51.79 17.15
C LYS A 63 29.28 51.56 16.68
N PRO A 64 30.33 51.90 17.47
CA PRO A 64 31.71 51.63 17.07
C PRO A 64 32.01 50.12 16.95
N GLN A 65 31.49 49.30 17.86
CA GLN A 65 31.67 47.84 17.79
C GLN A 65 30.99 47.23 16.56
N ALA A 66 29.79 47.69 16.21
CA ALA A 66 29.11 47.26 14.99
C ALA A 66 29.91 47.64 13.74
N GLN A 67 30.39 48.89 13.64
CA GLN A 67 31.22 49.34 12.52
C GLN A 67 32.55 48.57 12.42
N GLN A 68 33.19 48.28 13.55
CA GLN A 68 34.42 47.50 13.59
C GLN A 68 34.17 46.08 13.08
N LEU A 69 33.11 45.43 13.54
CA LEU A 69 32.76 44.07 13.14
C LEU A 69 32.42 43.97 11.65
N GLU A 70 31.67 44.95 11.12
CA GLU A 70 31.36 45.09 9.69
C GLU A 70 32.61 45.35 8.83
N THR A 71 33.57 46.13 9.34
CA THR A 71 34.83 46.44 8.63
C THR A 71 35.74 45.20 8.54
N LEU A 72 35.77 44.38 9.59
CA LEU A 72 36.67 43.22 9.66
C LEU A 72 36.22 42.06 8.77
N HIS A 73 34.93 41.76 8.71
CA HIS A 73 34.42 40.57 8.02
C HIS A 73 33.56 40.88 6.79
N GLY A 74 33.28 42.16 6.55
CA GLY A 74 32.36 42.59 5.50
C GLY A 74 30.89 42.40 5.89
N THR A 75 30.01 42.63 4.90
CA THR A 75 28.57 42.45 5.06
C THR A 75 28.14 41.06 4.56
N ASN A 76 27.19 40.41 5.23
CA ASN A 76 26.78 39.01 4.95
C ASN A 76 27.85 37.97 5.26
N ALA A 77 28.65 38.21 6.29
CA ALA A 77 29.71 37.30 6.70
C ALA A 77 29.19 36.15 7.56
N VAL A 78 29.76 34.96 7.34
CA VAL A 78 29.66 33.81 8.24
C VAL A 78 31.03 33.62 8.86
N ILE A 79 31.13 33.87 10.17
CA ILE A 79 32.36 33.70 10.94
C ILE A 79 32.30 32.30 11.54
N THR A 80 33.24 31.43 11.18
CA THR A 80 33.19 30.01 11.54
C THR A 80 33.58 29.76 12.99
N ALA A 81 33.14 28.64 13.59
CA ALA A 81 33.46 28.26 14.97
C ALA A 81 34.95 28.43 15.36
N PRO A 82 35.95 28.01 14.55
CA PRO A 82 37.37 28.19 14.89
C PRO A 82 37.85 29.64 15.01
N GLU A 83 37.16 30.58 14.36
CA GLU A 83 37.46 32.03 14.42
C GLU A 83 36.76 32.72 15.60
N LEU A 84 35.91 31.99 16.31
CA LEU A 84 35.05 32.48 17.39
C LEU A 84 35.49 31.87 18.71
N CYS A 85 35.53 32.70 19.75
CA CYS A 85 35.65 32.22 21.13
C CYS A 85 34.54 32.83 21.98
N ILE A 86 33.77 31.99 22.65
CA ILE A 86 32.84 32.41 23.71
C ILE A 86 33.49 32.05 25.03
N PRO A 87 34.02 33.03 25.79
CA PRO A 87 34.57 32.78 27.12
C PRO A 87 33.54 32.06 28.00
N ASP A 88 33.96 30.97 28.64
CA ASP A 88 33.11 30.13 29.49
C ASP A 88 31.82 29.65 28.82
N PHE A 89 31.89 29.25 27.54
CA PHE A 89 30.73 28.75 26.76
C PHE A 89 29.91 27.72 27.54
N ASP A 90 30.55 26.76 28.20
CA ASP A 90 29.86 25.72 28.96
C ASP A 90 29.08 26.28 30.15
N ALA A 91 29.62 27.26 30.87
CA ALA A 91 28.93 27.88 32.00
C ALA A 91 27.75 28.75 31.54
N TRP A 92 27.94 29.52 30.47
CA TRP A 92 26.87 30.28 29.85
C TRP A 92 25.77 29.37 29.32
N TRP A 93 26.15 28.31 28.59
CA TRP A 93 25.20 27.35 28.04
C TRP A 93 24.51 26.54 29.14
N ALA A 94 25.18 26.15 30.22
CA ALA A 94 24.54 25.49 31.36
C ALA A 94 23.43 26.35 31.98
N THR A 95 23.56 27.68 31.93
CA THR A 95 22.49 28.59 32.35
C THR A 95 21.35 28.62 31.33
N MET A 96 21.65 28.70 30.02
CA MET A 96 20.66 28.82 28.96
C MET A 96 19.93 27.51 28.63
N SER A 97 20.62 26.38 28.71
CA SER A 97 20.19 25.10 28.16
C SER A 97 18.90 24.57 28.75
N PRO A 98 18.57 24.70 30.06
CA PRO A 98 17.29 24.22 30.57
C PRO A 98 16.11 24.99 29.98
N MET A 99 16.28 26.27 29.67
CA MET A 99 15.24 27.14 29.10
C MET A 99 15.05 26.91 27.60
N VAL A 100 16.07 26.38 26.90
CA VAL A 100 16.02 26.11 25.46
C VAL A 100 15.68 24.65 25.19
N LEU A 101 16.40 23.72 25.81
CA LEU A 101 16.28 22.30 25.54
C LEU A 101 15.05 21.66 26.17
N ALA A 102 14.56 22.13 27.33
CA ALA A 102 13.35 21.53 27.91
C ALA A 102 12.09 21.80 27.05
N PRO A 103 11.81 23.05 26.60
CA PRO A 103 10.73 23.28 25.66
C PRO A 103 10.96 22.60 24.31
N ALA A 104 12.21 22.61 23.80
CA ALA A 104 12.52 21.94 22.55
C ALA A 104 12.28 20.43 22.61
N ARG A 105 12.58 19.78 23.75
CA ARG A 105 12.28 18.35 23.94
C ARG A 105 10.79 18.05 23.89
N GLN A 106 9.97 18.92 24.50
CA GLN A 106 8.52 18.75 24.49
C GLN A 106 7.93 18.97 23.09
N VAL A 107 8.30 20.06 22.43
CA VAL A 107 7.73 20.47 21.14
C VAL A 107 8.25 19.58 20.02
N LEU A 108 9.57 19.38 19.92
CA LEU A 108 10.16 18.58 18.86
C LEU A 108 10.07 17.07 19.13
N ASP A 109 9.34 16.63 20.17
CA ASP A 109 9.21 15.21 20.57
C ASP A 109 10.58 14.49 20.69
N ILE A 110 11.53 15.16 21.33
CA ILE A 110 12.84 14.57 21.65
C ILE A 110 12.70 13.82 22.97
N ASP A 111 12.95 12.51 22.94
CA ASP A 111 12.90 11.62 24.12
C ASP A 111 13.55 12.28 25.36
N LYS A 112 12.82 12.28 26.48
CA LYS A 112 13.26 12.88 27.75
C LYS A 112 14.55 12.26 28.28
N THR A 113 14.81 10.99 27.95
CA THR A 113 16.01 10.24 28.34
C THR A 113 17.21 10.51 27.43
N ALA A 114 16.98 11.17 26.27
CA ALA A 114 18.02 11.49 25.30
C ALA A 114 19.11 12.40 25.88
N ALA A 115 20.37 11.99 25.76
CA ALA A 115 21.48 12.88 26.02
C ALA A 115 21.68 13.83 24.82
N VAL A 116 21.32 15.10 24.98
CA VAL A 116 21.38 16.12 23.93
C VAL A 116 22.31 17.25 24.36
N GLY A 117 23.20 17.65 23.46
CA GLY A 117 24.11 18.78 23.64
C GLY A 117 24.01 19.77 22.49
N VAL A 118 24.86 20.79 22.54
CA VAL A 118 25.06 21.71 21.41
C VAL A 118 26.55 21.91 21.16
N THR A 119 26.90 22.18 19.92
CA THR A 119 28.24 22.66 19.56
C THR A 119 28.12 23.96 18.77
N LEU A 120 29.06 24.88 18.96
CA LEU A 120 29.09 26.12 18.18
C LEU A 120 29.31 25.81 16.70
N SER A 121 28.43 26.33 15.83
CA SER A 121 28.58 26.21 14.37
C SER A 121 29.28 27.45 13.82
N HIS A 122 28.64 28.62 13.98
CA HIS A 122 29.15 29.90 13.44
C HIS A 122 28.35 31.10 13.98
N LEU A 123 28.87 32.30 13.72
CA LEU A 123 28.22 33.58 13.95
C LEU A 123 27.89 34.21 12.59
N VAL A 124 26.65 34.70 12.46
CA VAL A 124 26.11 35.29 11.25
C VAL A 124 26.02 36.80 11.40
N ILE A 125 26.52 37.51 10.39
CA ILE A 125 26.34 38.96 10.21
C ILE A 125 25.50 39.14 8.94
N ASP A 126 24.18 39.23 9.08
CA ASP A 126 23.28 39.25 7.92
C ASP A 126 22.65 40.64 7.70
N VAL A 127 22.90 41.20 6.52
CA VAL A 127 22.29 42.45 6.04
C VAL A 127 21.40 42.23 4.80
N SER A 128 21.56 41.10 4.12
CA SER A 128 20.87 40.77 2.87
C SER A 128 19.55 40.05 3.10
N GLY A 129 19.41 39.36 4.23
CA GLY A 129 18.28 38.51 4.53
C GLY A 129 18.44 37.12 3.93
N SER A 130 19.62 36.52 3.97
CA SER A 130 19.80 35.13 3.52
C SER A 130 19.33 34.14 4.60
N GLY A 131 18.54 33.14 4.21
CA GLY A 131 18.16 32.03 5.09
C GLY A 131 19.24 30.96 5.19
N ASP A 132 20.07 30.81 4.14
CA ASP A 132 21.10 29.78 4.07
C ASP A 132 22.21 30.00 5.09
N VAL A 133 22.54 31.26 5.38
CA VAL A 133 23.52 31.60 6.43
C VAL A 133 23.01 31.29 7.84
N LEU A 134 21.71 31.02 8.02
CA LEU A 134 21.15 30.64 9.33
C LEU A 134 21.11 29.11 9.54
N LYS A 135 21.43 28.33 8.51
CA LYS A 135 21.46 26.87 8.59
C LYS A 135 22.75 26.43 9.26
N ALA A 136 22.66 25.54 10.23
CA ALA A 136 23.82 24.93 10.84
C ALA A 136 24.69 24.24 9.78
N GLN A 137 25.99 24.55 9.77
CA GLN A 137 26.94 23.93 8.85
C GLN A 137 27.28 22.53 9.37
N ALA A 138 26.95 21.50 8.60
CA ALA A 138 26.92 20.09 9.01
C ALA A 138 28.32 19.45 9.16
N ALA A 139 29.17 19.99 10.04
CA ALA A 139 30.52 19.49 10.27
C ALA A 139 30.67 18.54 11.48
N THR A 140 29.69 18.49 12.39
CA THR A 140 29.76 17.65 13.61
C THR A 140 28.98 16.34 13.46
N PRO A 141 29.57 15.18 13.80
CA PRO A 141 28.85 13.93 13.92
C PRO A 141 27.63 14.05 14.85
N ASN A 142 26.59 13.27 14.57
CA ASN A 142 25.35 13.22 15.37
C ASN A 142 24.57 14.54 15.45
N THR A 143 24.84 15.51 14.57
CA THR A 143 23.99 16.70 14.46
C THR A 143 22.66 16.30 13.84
N PHE A 144 21.56 16.63 14.52
CA PHE A 144 20.20 16.34 14.05
C PHE A 144 19.30 17.59 13.98
N GLY A 145 19.72 18.68 14.59
CA GLY A 145 19.00 19.96 14.54
C GLY A 145 19.91 21.17 14.58
N SER A 146 19.30 22.34 14.68
CA SER A 146 19.95 23.63 14.83
C SER A 146 19.31 24.42 15.96
N VAL A 147 20.13 25.12 16.75
CA VAL A 147 19.69 26.17 17.67
C VAL A 147 20.16 27.50 17.11
N ILE A 148 19.22 28.39 16.79
CA ILE A 148 19.47 29.70 16.20
C ILE A 148 19.11 30.76 17.23
N ILE A 149 20.11 31.51 17.66
CA ILE A 149 19.97 32.55 18.68
C ILE A 149 20.17 33.91 18.00
N ILE A 150 19.08 34.64 17.82
CA ILE A 150 19.12 36.02 17.33
C ILE A 150 19.59 36.92 18.47
N LEU A 151 20.73 37.58 18.26
CA LEU A 151 21.33 38.49 19.24
C LEU A 151 20.68 39.89 19.14
N PRO A 152 20.64 40.64 20.26
CA PRO A 152 20.06 41.99 20.27
C PRO A 152 20.70 42.91 19.23
N SER A 153 19.90 43.39 18.28
CA SER A 153 20.41 44.14 17.13
C SER A 153 19.39 45.14 16.59
N ALA A 154 19.86 46.30 16.15
CA ALA A 154 19.03 47.34 15.54
C ALA A 154 18.84 47.02 14.04
N ARG A 155 17.62 46.61 13.67
CA ARG A 155 17.26 46.28 12.28
C ARG A 155 15.81 46.59 11.97
N LYS A 156 15.46 46.68 10.68
CA LYS A 156 14.08 46.67 10.18
C LYS A 156 13.95 45.63 9.07
N GLY A 157 12.81 44.94 9.02
CA GLY A 157 12.58 43.82 8.11
C GLY A 157 13.31 42.54 8.56
N GLY A 158 13.60 41.63 7.62
CA GLY A 158 14.33 40.40 7.94
C GLY A 158 13.51 39.34 8.69
N ALA A 159 12.22 39.23 8.39
CA ALA A 159 11.36 38.17 8.93
C ALA A 159 11.92 36.79 8.53
N ILE A 160 12.09 35.91 9.50
CA ILE A 160 12.55 34.54 9.26
C ILE A 160 11.30 33.65 9.15
N LYS A 161 11.28 32.76 8.18
CA LYS A 161 10.25 31.76 8.01
C LYS A 161 10.90 30.38 7.99
N PHE A 162 10.43 29.52 8.87
CA PHE A 162 10.79 28.11 8.91
C PHE A 162 9.68 27.32 8.21
N ALA A 163 10.05 26.35 7.40
CA ALA A 163 9.09 25.51 6.70
C ALA A 163 9.55 24.04 6.69
N HIS A 164 8.61 23.14 6.96
CA HIS A 164 8.79 21.70 6.88
C HIS A 164 7.43 21.05 6.61
N GLY A 165 7.39 19.96 5.83
CA GLY A 165 6.14 19.20 5.67
C GLY A 165 4.96 19.94 5.03
N GLY A 166 5.20 21.04 4.32
CA GLY A 166 4.14 21.94 3.84
C GLY A 166 3.63 22.95 4.86
N ALA A 167 3.90 22.73 6.15
CA ALA A 167 3.70 23.71 7.21
C ALA A 167 4.81 24.79 7.16
N ALA A 168 4.44 26.01 7.54
CA ALA A 168 5.43 27.06 7.67
C ALA A 168 5.08 28.06 8.76
N GLU A 169 6.06 28.33 9.59
CA GLU A 169 5.94 29.20 10.75
C GLU A 169 6.82 30.43 10.60
N ARG A 170 6.24 31.57 10.98
CA ARG A 170 6.92 32.85 10.94
C ARG A 170 7.59 33.13 12.28
N PHE A 171 8.90 33.26 12.26
CA PHE A 171 9.69 33.67 13.41
C PHE A 171 9.94 35.17 13.35
N ASP A 172 8.93 35.93 13.77
CA ASP A 172 9.00 37.38 13.88
C ASP A 172 9.72 37.79 15.15
N ALA A 173 11.03 37.99 15.07
CA ALA A 173 11.75 38.71 16.10
C ALA A 173 11.46 40.22 15.94
N PRO A 174 10.65 40.85 16.81
CA PRO A 174 10.50 42.30 16.76
C PRO A 174 11.90 42.92 16.90
N PRO A 175 12.15 44.08 16.28
CA PRO A 175 13.41 44.78 16.39
C PRO A 175 13.56 45.34 17.80
N SER A 176 13.79 44.46 18.77
CA SER A 176 14.03 44.80 20.15
C SER A 176 15.53 44.77 20.38
N ALA A 177 16.08 45.91 20.77
CA ALA A 177 17.49 46.09 21.06
C ALA A 177 17.93 45.43 22.39
N THR A 178 17.06 44.71 23.10
CA THR A 178 17.30 44.36 24.51
C THR A 178 17.28 42.88 24.87
N PHE A 179 16.79 41.97 24.03
CA PHE A 179 16.74 40.54 24.39
C PHE A 179 17.03 39.59 23.22
N MET A 180 17.53 38.40 23.56
CA MET A 180 17.76 37.31 22.60
C MET A 180 16.47 36.60 22.25
N ARG A 181 16.41 36.05 21.04
CA ARG A 181 15.36 35.11 20.65
C ARG A 181 15.96 33.83 20.13
N VAL A 182 15.32 32.71 20.46
CA VAL A 182 15.81 31.38 20.11
C VAL A 182 14.79 30.68 19.24
N ALA A 183 15.28 29.99 18.22
CA ALA A 183 14.56 29.01 17.46
C ALA A 183 15.35 27.70 17.51
N VAL A 184 14.69 26.59 17.79
CA VAL A 184 15.26 25.25 17.75
C VAL A 184 14.48 24.46 16.71
N THR A 185 15.19 23.81 15.79
CA THR A 185 14.54 23.11 14.68
C THR A 185 15.36 21.92 14.22
N TYR A 186 14.74 20.99 13.49
CA TYR A 186 15.40 19.89 12.81
C TYR A 186 16.27 20.37 11.64
N LEU A 187 17.32 19.61 11.29
CA LEU A 187 18.24 20.00 10.21
C LEU A 187 17.57 20.09 8.84
N GLN A 188 16.53 19.30 8.60
CA GLN A 188 15.77 19.32 7.34
C GLN A 188 14.78 20.48 7.22
N THR A 189 14.65 21.33 8.25
CA THR A 189 13.78 22.49 8.17
C THR A 189 14.33 23.51 7.17
N THR A 190 13.50 23.92 6.23
CA THR A 190 13.85 24.97 5.29
C THR A 190 13.76 26.32 5.99
N ILE A 191 14.89 27.02 6.06
CA ILE A 191 14.97 28.37 6.62
C ILE A 191 15.03 29.37 5.48
N THR A 192 14.09 30.30 5.47
CA THR A 192 14.08 31.45 4.55
C THR A 192 14.09 32.73 5.37
N SER A 193 14.68 33.78 4.83
CA SER A 193 14.63 35.10 5.43
C SER A 193 14.21 36.11 4.37
N ALA A 194 13.34 37.04 4.76
CA ALA A 194 13.07 38.22 3.96
C ALA A 194 14.30 39.15 4.00
N ARG A 195 14.41 40.03 2.99
CA ARG A 195 15.45 41.06 2.95
C ARG A 195 15.32 42.02 4.14
N LEU A 196 16.46 42.44 4.71
CA LEU A 196 16.49 43.53 5.69
C LEU A 196 16.38 44.88 4.96
N SER A 197 15.55 45.78 5.47
CA SER A 197 15.37 47.13 4.90
C SER A 197 16.31 48.16 5.53
N SER A 198 16.80 47.90 6.75
CA SER A 198 17.86 48.69 7.39
C SER A 198 18.50 47.91 8.54
N GLY A 199 19.75 48.24 8.86
CA GLY A 199 20.50 47.63 9.96
C GLY A 199 21.03 46.23 9.64
N CYS A 200 21.50 45.54 10.67
CA CYS A 200 22.13 44.22 10.57
C CYS A 200 21.50 43.26 11.58
N ARG A 201 21.33 41.99 11.19
CA ARG A 201 21.00 40.88 12.10
C ARG A 201 22.29 40.17 12.50
N TYR A 202 22.46 39.97 13.80
CA TYR A 202 23.47 39.08 14.34
C TYR A 202 22.78 37.80 14.86
N ALA A 203 23.25 36.63 14.44
CA ALA A 203 22.71 35.36 14.90
C ALA A 203 23.83 34.37 15.22
N LEU A 204 23.75 33.76 16.40
CA LEU A 204 24.61 32.64 16.78
C LEU A 204 23.90 31.35 16.37
N VAL A 205 24.56 30.51 15.58
CA VAL A 205 24.04 29.22 15.14
C VAL A 205 24.82 28.12 15.83
N LEU A 206 24.09 27.23 16.50
CA LEU A 206 24.65 26.05 17.17
C LEU A 206 24.07 24.79 16.52
N ASN A 207 24.90 23.75 16.43
CA ASN A 207 24.47 22.42 16.04
C ASN A 207 23.78 21.76 17.25
N LEU A 208 22.59 21.22 17.07
CA LEU A 208 21.95 20.38 18.08
C LEU A 208 22.42 18.94 17.87
N VAL A 209 23.17 18.41 18.85
CA VAL A 209 23.88 17.12 18.72
C VAL A 209 23.36 16.08 19.72
N ALA A 210 23.30 14.84 19.27
CA ALA A 210 22.99 13.69 20.11
C ALA A 210 24.27 13.10 20.70
N LEU A 211 24.32 12.97 22.02
CA LEU A 211 25.48 12.48 22.76
C LEU A 211 25.43 10.97 22.99
N ASP A 212 24.23 10.38 22.93
CA ASP A 212 23.95 8.96 23.11
C ASP A 212 24.07 8.13 21.82
N GLY A 213 24.31 8.78 20.67
CA GLY A 213 24.45 8.13 19.37
C GLY A 213 23.87 8.97 18.23
N PRO A 214 23.91 8.49 16.98
CA PRO A 214 23.31 9.20 15.86
C PRO A 214 21.78 9.28 16.02
N ARG A 215 21.21 10.47 15.84
CA ARG A 215 19.77 10.69 15.76
C ARG A 215 19.38 11.14 14.36
N SER A 216 18.14 10.84 13.98
CA SER A 216 17.61 11.26 12.69
C SER A 216 17.55 12.80 12.61
N PRO A 217 18.04 13.40 11.53
CA PRO A 217 17.88 14.84 11.28
C PRO A 217 16.46 15.23 10.85
N MET A 218 15.54 14.27 10.78
CA MET A 218 14.17 14.41 10.30
C MET A 218 13.18 14.44 11.47
N PRO A 219 12.08 15.20 11.35
CA PRO A 219 11.00 15.19 12.35
C PRO A 219 10.33 13.81 12.51
N PRO A 220 9.74 13.52 13.68
CA PRO A 220 9.11 12.23 13.95
C PRO A 220 7.97 11.83 13.01
N ALA A 221 7.08 12.72 12.53
CA ALA A 221 6.07 12.31 11.54
C ALA A 221 6.71 11.89 10.22
N MET A 222 7.79 12.56 9.79
CA MET A 222 8.51 12.15 8.59
C MET A 222 9.02 10.72 8.74
N LEU A 223 9.60 10.37 9.90
CA LEU A 223 10.02 9.00 10.21
C LEU A 223 8.83 8.03 10.24
N ARG A 224 7.73 8.39 10.91
CA ARG A 224 6.51 7.56 10.95
C ARG A 224 5.94 7.33 9.54
N ALA A 225 6.01 8.32 8.66
CA ALA A 225 5.59 8.21 7.27
C ALA A 225 6.56 7.33 6.46
N ILE A 226 7.87 7.54 6.61
CA ILE A 226 8.90 6.69 6.00
C ILE A 226 8.70 5.23 6.39
N ASP A 227 8.48 4.95 7.67
CA ASP A 227 8.26 3.59 8.17
C ASP A 227 6.95 3.00 7.65
N ALA A 228 5.88 3.81 7.58
CA ALA A 228 4.62 3.37 6.97
C ALA A 228 4.78 3.02 5.49
N PHE A 229 5.49 3.85 4.72
CA PHE A 229 5.77 3.56 3.32
C PHE A 229 6.73 2.38 3.15
N LYS A 230 7.72 2.18 4.03
CA LYS A 230 8.57 0.98 4.02
C LYS A 230 7.76 -0.28 4.30
N GLU A 231 6.86 -0.24 5.29
CA GLU A 231 5.97 -1.36 5.60
C GLU A 231 5.09 -1.69 4.39
N LEU A 232 4.51 -0.68 3.75
CA LEU A 232 3.76 -0.86 2.51
C LEU A 232 4.63 -1.48 1.42
N ALA A 233 5.80 -0.91 1.12
CA ALA A 233 6.69 -1.44 0.09
C ALA A 233 7.19 -2.86 0.34
N ALA A 234 7.14 -3.35 1.57
CA ALA A 234 7.52 -4.73 1.93
C ALA A 234 6.37 -5.75 1.80
N ARG A 235 5.13 -5.30 1.55
CA ARG A 235 3.99 -6.23 1.40
C ARG A 235 4.09 -6.97 0.07
N PRO A 236 3.92 -8.31 0.05
CA PRO A 236 4.08 -9.10 -1.17
C PRO A 236 3.00 -8.80 -2.23
N SER A 237 1.84 -8.31 -1.80
CA SER A 237 0.72 -7.99 -2.68
C SER A 237 0.07 -6.66 -2.27
N HIS A 238 -0.38 -5.91 -3.29
CA HIS A 238 -1.30 -4.78 -3.12
C HIS A 238 -2.33 -4.80 -4.23
N LYS A 239 -3.56 -4.41 -3.88
CA LYS A 239 -4.60 -4.02 -4.84
C LYS A 239 -4.16 -2.78 -5.64
N HIS A 240 -3.64 -1.77 -4.95
CA HIS A 240 -3.15 -0.53 -5.55
C HIS A 240 -1.63 -0.43 -5.49
N ARG A 241 -0.97 -0.58 -6.65
CA ARG A 241 0.52 -0.61 -6.73
C ARG A 241 1.16 0.65 -7.30
N ARG A 242 0.39 1.47 -8.02
CA ARG A 242 0.84 2.68 -8.70
C ARG A 242 -0.05 3.81 -8.24
N ILE A 243 0.48 4.68 -7.39
CA ILE A 243 -0.32 5.70 -6.72
C ILE A 243 0.03 7.05 -7.32
N ALA A 244 -1.00 7.84 -7.66
CA ALA A 244 -0.83 9.18 -8.21
C ALA A 244 -1.42 10.24 -7.27
N CYS A 245 -0.59 11.18 -6.83
CA CYS A 245 -1.02 12.37 -6.09
C CYS A 245 -1.01 13.58 -7.02
N GLU A 246 -2.11 14.33 -7.06
CA GLU A 246 -2.21 15.55 -7.87
C GLU A 246 -1.17 16.60 -7.46
N LEU A 247 -0.54 17.24 -8.44
CA LEU A 247 0.41 18.35 -8.19
C LEU A 247 -0.31 19.66 -7.95
N LYS A 248 0.00 20.33 -6.82
CA LYS A 248 -0.60 21.61 -6.42
C LYS A 248 0.53 22.62 -6.11
N PRO A 249 0.80 23.62 -6.98
CA PRO A 249 0.06 23.99 -8.20
C PRO A 249 0.37 23.09 -9.42
N ILE A 250 -0.47 23.19 -10.45
CA ILE A 250 -0.33 22.40 -11.69
C ILE A 250 1.04 22.65 -12.33
N ASN A 251 1.77 21.56 -12.60
CA ASN A 251 3.13 21.60 -13.11
C ASN A 251 3.22 21.05 -14.54
N HIS A 252 2.69 21.79 -15.51
CA HIS A 252 2.68 21.35 -16.92
C HIS A 252 4.07 21.09 -17.52
N LYS A 253 5.17 21.54 -16.91
CA LYS A 253 6.53 21.27 -17.40
C LYS A 253 7.19 20.07 -16.73
N LEU A 254 6.55 19.47 -15.70
CA LEU A 254 7.08 18.35 -14.92
C LEU A 254 8.48 18.66 -14.36
N LEU A 255 8.63 19.86 -13.79
CA LEU A 255 9.88 20.35 -13.21
C LEU A 255 9.91 20.11 -11.71
N TRP A 256 10.90 19.37 -11.21
CA TRP A 256 11.03 19.04 -9.78
C TRP A 256 11.19 20.28 -8.91
N GLU A 257 11.85 21.33 -9.42
CA GLU A 257 12.02 22.62 -8.75
C GLU A 257 10.72 23.42 -8.59
N LYS A 258 9.63 23.00 -9.26
CA LYS A 258 8.30 23.65 -9.19
C LYS A 258 7.30 22.92 -8.31
N LEU A 259 7.72 21.88 -7.60
CA LEU A 259 6.84 21.19 -6.66
C LEU A 259 6.37 22.11 -5.55
N GLY A 260 5.10 21.98 -5.19
CA GLY A 260 4.56 22.58 -3.99
C GLY A 260 5.26 22.01 -2.74
N PRO A 261 5.23 22.73 -1.60
CA PRO A 261 5.84 22.25 -0.36
C PRO A 261 5.37 20.85 0.07
N THR A 262 4.06 20.57 -0.05
CA THR A 262 3.47 19.27 0.29
C THR A 262 3.93 18.16 -0.66
N ASP A 263 3.92 18.41 -1.97
CA ASP A 263 4.36 17.44 -2.98
C ASP A 263 5.85 17.10 -2.82
N LYS A 264 6.66 18.13 -2.55
CA LYS A 264 8.09 17.95 -2.29
C LYS A 264 8.31 17.11 -1.04
N TYR A 265 7.56 17.34 0.03
CA TYR A 265 7.66 16.55 1.26
C TYR A 265 7.30 15.09 1.05
N LEU A 266 6.21 14.80 0.31
CA LEU A 266 5.87 13.43 -0.10
C LEU A 266 7.02 12.78 -0.86
N VAL A 267 7.59 13.48 -1.84
CA VAL A 267 8.73 12.97 -2.63
C VAL A 267 9.93 12.70 -1.73
N ASP A 268 10.30 13.62 -0.84
CA ASP A 268 11.42 13.44 0.09
C ASP A 268 11.22 12.22 1.01
N VAL A 269 10.00 11.98 1.51
CA VAL A 269 9.65 10.77 2.28
C VAL A 269 9.82 9.51 1.44
N LEU A 270 9.23 9.48 0.23
CA LEU A 270 9.32 8.33 -0.66
C LEU A 270 10.77 8.00 -1.02
N LEU A 271 11.59 9.02 -1.32
CA LEU A 271 13.01 8.86 -1.61
C LEU A 271 13.80 8.35 -0.40
N ALA A 272 13.50 8.87 0.80
CA ALA A 272 14.14 8.45 2.04
C ALA A 272 13.87 6.98 2.40
N THR A 273 12.78 6.38 1.88
CA THR A 273 12.56 4.94 2.04
C THR A 273 13.58 4.09 1.27
N GLY A 274 14.10 4.60 0.14
CA GLY A 274 14.86 3.82 -0.84
C GLY A 274 14.07 2.73 -1.58
N ALA A 275 12.78 2.55 -1.27
CA ALA A 275 11.95 1.42 -1.69
C ALA A 275 11.00 1.75 -2.85
N TYR A 276 10.87 3.03 -3.22
CA TYR A 276 9.97 3.49 -4.28
C TYR A 276 10.72 4.04 -5.50
N ASP A 277 10.11 3.86 -6.67
CA ASP A 277 10.38 4.69 -7.83
C ASP A 277 9.38 5.86 -7.84
N VAL A 278 9.87 7.05 -8.19
CA VAL A 278 9.09 8.28 -8.15
C VAL A 278 9.29 9.07 -9.44
N VAL A 279 8.19 9.45 -10.07
CA VAL A 279 8.19 10.26 -11.30
C VAL A 279 7.16 11.37 -11.22
N LEU A 280 7.39 12.45 -11.96
CA LEU A 280 6.34 13.39 -12.31
C LEU A 280 5.70 12.94 -13.62
N VAL A 281 4.38 12.87 -13.70
CA VAL A 281 3.66 12.47 -14.90
C VAL A 281 2.70 13.55 -15.38
N GLY A 282 2.52 13.61 -16.69
CA GLY A 282 1.36 14.22 -17.32
C GLY A 282 0.52 13.13 -17.97
N PHE A 283 -0.78 13.12 -17.70
CA PHE A 283 -1.71 12.13 -18.26
C PHE A 283 -2.19 12.53 -19.67
N LYS A 284 -2.65 11.55 -20.45
CA LYS A 284 -3.12 11.75 -21.82
C LYS A 284 -4.42 12.56 -21.83
N LYS A 285 -4.52 13.43 -22.82
CA LYS A 285 -5.67 14.29 -23.07
C LYS A 285 -6.37 13.80 -24.33
N GLU A 286 -7.61 13.36 -24.21
CA GLU A 286 -8.44 12.88 -25.31
C GLU A 286 -9.63 13.81 -25.53
N ARG A 287 -10.13 13.88 -26.76
CA ARG A 287 -11.36 14.64 -27.03
C ARG A 287 -12.52 13.95 -26.33
N ASP A 288 -13.34 14.73 -25.64
CA ASP A 288 -14.53 14.22 -25.01
C ASP A 288 -15.71 14.32 -25.97
N TYR A 289 -16.02 13.23 -26.66
CA TYR A 289 -17.12 13.16 -27.63
C TYR A 289 -18.50 13.08 -26.96
N ASP A 290 -18.52 12.69 -25.68
CA ASP A 290 -19.74 12.50 -24.89
C ASP A 290 -20.14 13.78 -24.13
N ALA A 291 -19.25 14.77 -24.08
CA ALA A 291 -19.54 16.03 -23.42
C ALA A 291 -20.64 16.77 -24.18
N GLU A 292 -21.83 16.85 -23.57
CA GLU A 292 -22.90 17.66 -24.13
C GLU A 292 -22.42 19.11 -24.28
N PRO A 293 -22.63 19.74 -25.44
CA PRO A 293 -22.34 21.15 -25.58
C PRO A 293 -23.14 21.91 -24.51
N PRO A 294 -22.52 22.87 -23.80
CA PRO A 294 -23.18 23.57 -22.70
C PRO A 294 -24.47 24.22 -23.21
N TYR A 295 -25.62 23.71 -22.77
CA TYR A 295 -26.94 24.04 -23.33
C TYR A 295 -27.45 25.43 -22.89
N ASP A 296 -26.69 26.18 -22.08
CA ASP A 296 -27.19 27.32 -21.30
C ASP A 296 -26.65 28.71 -21.68
N SER A 297 -25.87 28.87 -22.75
CA SER A 297 -25.54 30.24 -23.21
C SER A 297 -26.65 30.80 -24.11
N ALA A 298 -27.70 31.36 -23.51
CA ALA A 298 -28.71 32.18 -24.19
C ALA A 298 -28.16 33.46 -24.89
N ASN A 299 -26.83 33.58 -25.00
CA ASN A 299 -26.17 34.59 -25.81
C ASN A 299 -26.02 34.06 -27.25
N GLU A 300 -27.04 34.30 -28.07
CA GLU A 300 -27.08 33.98 -29.52
C GLU A 300 -25.98 34.68 -30.36
N GLY A 301 -24.99 35.33 -29.73
CA GLY A 301 -23.95 36.12 -30.38
C GLY A 301 -22.52 35.57 -30.28
N ASP A 302 -22.24 34.56 -29.45
CA ASP A 302 -20.88 34.05 -29.22
C ASP A 302 -20.73 32.61 -29.73
N TRP A 303 -20.56 32.49 -31.05
CA TRP A 303 -20.52 31.22 -31.78
C TRP A 303 -19.21 30.42 -31.62
N ASP A 304 -18.47 30.57 -30.52
CA ASP A 304 -17.24 29.79 -30.25
C ASP A 304 -17.58 28.37 -29.74
N TYR A 305 -18.59 27.74 -30.36
CA TYR A 305 -19.10 26.38 -30.10
C TYR A 305 -18.13 25.27 -30.57
N ASP A 306 -17.01 25.63 -31.19
CA ASP A 306 -16.08 24.69 -31.82
C ASP A 306 -14.84 24.35 -30.98
N LYS A 307 -14.75 24.80 -29.71
CA LYS A 307 -13.63 24.37 -28.86
C LYS A 307 -13.87 22.92 -28.44
N PRO A 308 -13.09 21.94 -28.95
CA PRO A 308 -13.25 20.57 -28.52
C PRO A 308 -13.03 20.49 -27.01
N GLN A 309 -14.01 19.94 -26.31
CA GLN A 309 -13.83 19.55 -24.93
C GLN A 309 -12.86 18.37 -24.88
N TYR A 310 -12.07 18.32 -23.82
CA TYR A 310 -11.08 17.27 -23.65
C TYR A 310 -11.16 16.73 -22.25
N LYS A 311 -11.18 15.41 -22.15
CA LYS A 311 -11.01 14.68 -20.89
C LYS A 311 -9.58 14.22 -20.73
N ILE A 312 -9.13 14.18 -19.49
CA ILE A 312 -7.84 13.57 -19.14
C ILE A 312 -8.15 12.11 -18.82
N ILE A 313 -7.46 11.20 -19.49
CA ILE A 313 -7.61 9.76 -19.26
C ILE A 313 -6.45 9.25 -18.41
N ASN A 314 -6.70 8.20 -17.63
CA ASN A 314 -5.71 7.58 -16.75
C ASN A 314 -4.67 6.75 -17.53
N THR A 315 -3.88 7.42 -18.37
CA THR A 315 -2.74 6.84 -19.09
C THR A 315 -1.65 7.89 -19.16
N VAL A 316 -0.43 7.54 -18.76
CA VAL A 316 0.71 8.46 -18.76
C VAL A 316 1.02 8.87 -20.21
N ALA A 317 1.03 10.16 -20.50
CA ALA A 317 1.45 10.69 -21.80
C ALA A 317 2.95 10.95 -21.85
N ARG A 318 3.49 11.45 -20.75
CA ARG A 318 4.90 11.81 -20.57
C ARG A 318 5.24 11.80 -19.09
N PHE A 319 6.51 11.61 -18.79
CA PHE A 319 6.99 11.62 -17.41
C PHE A 319 8.40 12.21 -17.30
N LYS A 320 8.79 12.57 -16.08
CA LYS A 320 10.14 12.96 -15.70
C LYS A 320 10.55 12.17 -14.46
N GLU A 321 11.57 11.33 -14.59
CA GLU A 321 12.10 10.57 -13.45
C GLU A 321 12.84 11.46 -12.46
N HIS A 322 12.83 11.04 -11.18
CA HIS A 322 13.59 11.72 -10.15
C HIS A 322 15.06 11.34 -10.27
N PRO A 323 16.02 12.29 -10.23
CA PRO A 323 17.44 11.99 -10.40
C PRO A 323 18.01 11.01 -9.37
N ALA A 324 17.43 10.94 -8.16
CA ALA A 324 17.83 9.98 -7.13
C ALA A 324 17.23 8.57 -7.30
N CYS A 325 16.27 8.39 -8.22
CA CYS A 325 15.61 7.11 -8.49
C CYS A 325 15.59 6.84 -10.00
N PRO A 326 16.75 6.51 -10.60
CA PRO A 326 16.81 6.20 -12.03
C PRO A 326 15.96 4.96 -12.34
N ILE A 327 15.11 5.07 -13.36
CA ILE A 327 14.24 3.99 -13.79
C ILE A 327 14.93 3.18 -14.90
N PRO A 328 14.92 1.84 -14.85
CA PRO A 328 15.47 0.99 -15.91
C PRO A 328 14.93 1.36 -17.30
N ALA A 329 15.80 1.36 -18.31
CA ALA A 329 15.45 1.77 -19.67
C ALA A 329 14.28 0.96 -20.26
N ALA A 330 14.16 -0.33 -19.93
CA ALA A 330 13.05 -1.18 -20.36
C ALA A 330 11.67 -0.67 -19.93
N MET A 331 11.60 0.07 -18.81
CA MET A 331 10.34 0.64 -18.30
C MET A 331 9.94 1.93 -18.98
N HIS A 332 10.87 2.70 -19.55
CA HIS A 332 10.56 4.02 -20.13
C HIS A 332 9.49 3.93 -21.22
N LEU A 333 9.58 2.92 -22.09
CA LEU A 333 8.61 2.70 -23.17
C LEU A 333 7.26 2.20 -22.64
N MET A 334 7.28 1.43 -21.57
CA MET A 334 6.06 0.80 -21.05
C MET A 334 5.31 1.73 -20.09
N LEU A 335 5.99 2.63 -19.39
CA LEU A 335 5.37 3.53 -18.44
C LEU A 335 4.33 4.45 -19.11
N VAL A 336 4.58 4.89 -20.36
CA VAL A 336 3.65 5.71 -21.16
C VAL A 336 2.40 4.95 -21.65
N THR A 337 2.31 3.65 -21.39
CA THR A 337 1.10 2.85 -21.66
C THR A 337 0.37 2.48 -20.37
N ARG A 338 0.87 2.91 -19.20
CA ARG A 338 0.26 2.62 -17.89
C ARG A 338 -0.47 3.83 -17.32
N GLY A 339 -1.45 3.55 -16.47
CA GLY A 339 -2.12 4.52 -15.60
C GLY A 339 -1.78 4.29 -14.13
N ALA A 340 -2.29 5.17 -13.26
CA ALA A 340 -2.33 4.95 -11.82
C ALA A 340 -3.40 3.92 -11.46
N HIS A 341 -3.20 3.18 -10.38
CA HIS A 341 -4.20 2.29 -9.79
C HIS A 341 -5.12 3.00 -8.79
N ALA A 342 -4.69 4.14 -8.25
CA ALA A 342 -5.47 4.93 -7.31
C ALA A 342 -4.97 6.38 -7.27
N PHE A 343 -5.90 7.28 -6.92
CA PHE A 343 -5.65 8.66 -6.58
C PHE A 343 -6.16 8.90 -5.16
N PRO A 344 -5.28 9.20 -4.18
CA PRO A 344 -5.67 9.28 -2.77
C PRO A 344 -6.75 10.32 -2.46
N ASP A 345 -6.79 11.41 -3.22
CA ASP A 345 -7.76 12.51 -3.05
C ASP A 345 -9.14 12.17 -3.65
N MET A 346 -9.32 10.97 -4.23
CA MET A 346 -10.55 10.57 -4.93
C MET A 346 -11.24 9.43 -4.18
N GLU A 347 -12.49 9.66 -3.77
CA GLU A 347 -13.31 8.65 -3.08
C GLU A 347 -14.04 7.71 -4.04
N ASP A 348 -14.21 8.12 -5.30
CA ASP A 348 -14.99 7.41 -6.30
C ASP A 348 -14.14 6.45 -7.14
N ARG A 349 -14.81 5.49 -7.79
CA ARG A 349 -14.17 4.59 -8.77
C ARG A 349 -13.56 5.39 -9.91
N LEU A 350 -12.35 4.99 -10.33
CA LEU A 350 -11.56 5.64 -11.40
C LEU A 350 -12.35 5.95 -12.67
N GLU A 351 -13.38 5.17 -13.00
CA GLU A 351 -14.25 5.36 -14.16
C GLU A 351 -15.04 6.68 -14.12
N ASN A 352 -15.31 7.20 -12.91
CA ASN A 352 -16.18 8.36 -12.71
C ASN A 352 -15.42 9.62 -12.28
N VAL A 353 -14.10 9.56 -12.12
CA VAL A 353 -13.33 10.67 -11.53
C VAL A 353 -12.54 11.46 -12.56
N ALA A 354 -12.58 12.78 -12.42
CA ALA A 354 -11.76 13.70 -13.20
C ALA A 354 -10.28 13.49 -12.89
N ILE A 355 -9.55 12.84 -13.79
CA ILE A 355 -8.12 12.58 -13.64
C ILE A 355 -7.33 13.90 -13.69
N PRO A 356 -6.42 14.16 -12.73
CA PRO A 356 -5.61 15.37 -12.74
C PRO A 356 -4.67 15.42 -13.95
N ALA A 357 -4.38 16.62 -14.46
CA ALA A 357 -3.51 16.76 -15.63
C ALA A 357 -2.07 16.33 -15.34
N THR A 358 -1.60 16.57 -14.12
CA THR A 358 -0.22 16.28 -13.68
C THR A 358 -0.20 15.77 -12.25
N SER A 359 0.64 14.76 -11.99
CA SER A 359 0.75 14.10 -10.68
C SER A 359 2.18 13.69 -10.35
N VAL A 360 2.46 13.51 -9.05
CA VAL A 360 3.53 12.61 -8.59
C VAL A 360 2.99 11.18 -8.70
N LEU A 361 3.59 10.35 -9.55
CA LEU A 361 3.28 8.92 -9.64
C LEU A 361 4.42 8.13 -9.01
N PHE A 362 4.08 7.18 -8.14
CA PHE A 362 5.06 6.34 -7.47
C PHE A 362 4.58 4.91 -7.29
N TRP A 363 5.52 3.98 -7.17
CA TRP A 363 5.27 2.56 -6.92
C TRP A 363 6.46 1.92 -6.19
N PRO A 364 6.23 0.88 -5.37
CA PRO A 364 7.32 0.09 -4.81
C PRO A 364 8.18 -0.56 -5.90
N LYS A 365 9.50 -0.54 -5.75
CA LYS A 365 10.45 -1.10 -6.73
C LYS A 365 10.20 -2.59 -7.02
N GLN A 366 9.66 -3.33 -6.06
CA GLN A 366 9.22 -4.72 -6.26
C GLN A 366 8.10 -4.91 -7.30
N PHE A 367 7.49 -3.84 -7.83
CA PHE A 367 6.47 -3.92 -8.89
C PHE A 367 6.94 -3.41 -10.27
N ARG A 368 8.24 -3.22 -10.50
CA ARG A 368 8.77 -2.83 -11.83
C ARG A 368 8.45 -3.85 -12.92
N ALA A 369 8.45 -5.16 -12.61
CA ALA A 369 8.10 -6.19 -13.59
C ALA A 369 6.66 -6.05 -14.12
N GLU A 370 5.73 -5.57 -13.29
CA GLU A 370 4.36 -5.34 -13.72
C GLU A 370 4.24 -4.19 -14.73
N ILE A 371 5.03 -3.12 -14.53
CA ILE A 371 5.00 -1.96 -15.42
C ILE A 371 5.41 -2.36 -16.83
N ILE A 372 6.45 -3.17 -16.97
CA ILE A 372 6.89 -3.67 -18.28
C ILE A 372 5.95 -4.71 -18.90
N GLY A 373 5.01 -5.25 -18.13
CA GLY A 373 4.04 -6.25 -18.54
C GLY A 373 4.56 -7.70 -18.45
N VAL A 374 3.61 -8.63 -18.29
CA VAL A 374 3.89 -10.05 -18.01
C VAL A 374 4.80 -10.72 -19.06
N HIS A 375 4.56 -10.47 -20.35
CA HIS A 375 5.35 -11.10 -21.41
C HIS A 375 6.83 -10.71 -21.34
N ARG A 376 7.11 -9.40 -21.23
CA ARG A 376 8.47 -8.88 -21.15
C ARG A 376 9.13 -9.27 -19.83
N ALA A 377 8.38 -9.27 -18.72
CA ALA A 377 8.87 -9.73 -17.43
C ALA A 377 9.32 -11.20 -17.47
N LEU A 378 8.49 -12.09 -18.03
CA LEU A 378 8.85 -13.51 -18.19
C LEU A 378 10.07 -13.70 -19.10
N GLN A 379 10.17 -12.93 -20.19
CA GLN A 379 11.34 -12.97 -21.07
C GLN A 379 12.61 -12.52 -20.34
N MET A 380 12.54 -11.43 -19.57
CA MET A 380 13.67 -10.95 -18.78
C MET A 380 14.08 -11.94 -17.69
N LEU A 381 13.11 -12.56 -17.00
CA LEU A 381 13.38 -13.61 -16.03
C LEU A 381 14.03 -14.84 -16.69
N GLN A 382 13.55 -15.27 -17.85
CA GLN A 382 14.17 -16.36 -18.62
C GLN A 382 15.61 -16.04 -18.98
N ASN A 383 15.88 -14.82 -19.46
CA ASN A 383 17.22 -14.37 -19.80
C ASN A 383 18.12 -14.34 -18.56
N ALA A 384 17.63 -13.84 -17.43
CA ALA A 384 18.38 -13.78 -16.17
C ALA A 384 18.70 -15.16 -15.58
N ILE A 385 17.82 -16.14 -15.76
CA ILE A 385 18.10 -17.54 -15.37
C ILE A 385 19.20 -18.15 -16.24
N ASN A 386 19.26 -17.78 -17.52
CA ASN A 386 20.22 -18.33 -18.48
C ASN A 386 21.56 -17.57 -18.51
N ASP A 387 21.56 -16.28 -18.17
CA ASP A 387 22.71 -15.37 -18.21
C ASP A 387 22.76 -14.49 -16.95
N PRO A 388 23.74 -14.69 -16.05
CA PRO A 388 23.93 -13.85 -14.86
C PRO A 388 24.19 -12.37 -15.14
N ALA A 389 24.59 -12.01 -16.37
CA ALA A 389 24.84 -10.62 -16.77
C ALA A 389 23.60 -9.91 -17.34
N ALA A 390 22.46 -10.61 -17.43
CA ALA A 390 21.23 -10.02 -17.93
C ALA A 390 20.74 -8.86 -17.05
N ASP A 391 20.07 -7.88 -17.67
CA ASP A 391 19.44 -6.77 -16.95
C ASP A 391 18.32 -7.28 -16.03
N LEU A 392 18.45 -7.01 -14.73
CA LEU A 392 17.50 -7.39 -13.70
C LEU A 392 16.50 -6.26 -13.37
N LEU A 393 16.27 -5.28 -14.25
CA LEU A 393 15.39 -4.14 -13.97
C LEU A 393 15.77 -3.39 -12.68
N GLY A 394 17.06 -3.37 -12.36
CA GLY A 394 17.59 -2.80 -11.12
C GLY A 394 17.19 -3.55 -9.84
N TYR A 395 16.75 -4.81 -9.93
CA TYR A 395 16.69 -5.74 -8.80
C TYR A 395 18.09 -6.20 -8.39
N ALA A 396 18.27 -6.56 -7.12
CA ALA A 396 19.55 -7.01 -6.60
C ALA A 396 19.87 -8.46 -7.02
N SER A 397 18.85 -9.27 -7.33
CA SER A 397 19.01 -10.69 -7.67
C SER A 397 17.93 -11.20 -8.64
N VAL A 398 18.20 -12.36 -9.24
CA VAL A 398 17.20 -13.11 -10.05
C VAL A 398 16.00 -13.54 -9.19
N HIS A 399 16.23 -13.83 -7.91
CA HIS A 399 15.18 -14.13 -6.93
C HIS A 399 14.18 -12.97 -6.82
N ASP A 400 14.66 -11.74 -6.63
CA ASP A 400 13.81 -10.55 -6.52
C ASP A 400 13.03 -10.28 -7.81
N LEU A 401 13.66 -10.48 -8.97
CA LEU A 401 12.98 -10.38 -10.28
C LEU A 401 11.89 -11.45 -10.42
N ALA A 402 12.15 -12.67 -9.96
CA ALA A 402 11.19 -13.76 -10.00
C ALA A 402 10.00 -13.53 -9.05
N GLN A 403 10.25 -13.01 -7.84
CA GLN A 403 9.19 -12.58 -6.92
C GLN A 403 8.33 -11.46 -7.54
N SER A 404 8.96 -10.44 -8.11
CA SER A 404 8.26 -9.35 -8.80
C SER A 404 7.40 -9.86 -9.96
N THR A 405 7.95 -10.76 -10.77
CA THR A 405 7.25 -11.38 -11.90
C THR A 405 6.07 -12.24 -11.43
N SER A 406 6.24 -13.01 -10.35
CA SER A 406 5.17 -13.77 -9.70
C SER A 406 4.04 -12.86 -9.27
N ALA A 407 4.34 -11.72 -8.64
CA ALA A 407 3.33 -10.79 -8.16
C ALA A 407 2.42 -10.25 -9.27
N ILE A 408 2.82 -10.29 -10.54
CA ILE A 408 1.96 -9.90 -11.69
C ILE A 408 0.72 -10.79 -11.77
N PHE A 409 0.82 -12.07 -11.43
CA PHE A 409 -0.31 -13.02 -11.52
C PHE A 409 -1.34 -12.83 -10.38
N GLY A 410 -0.89 -12.37 -9.21
CA GLY A 410 -1.79 -11.92 -8.13
C GLY A 410 -2.47 -10.57 -8.43
N CYS A 411 -1.93 -9.86 -9.43
CA CYS A 411 -2.42 -8.66 -10.14
C CYS A 411 -3.87 -8.55 -10.55
N GLY A 412 -4.81 -8.17 -9.68
CA GLY A 412 -6.02 -7.46 -10.12
C GLY A 412 -7.34 -8.02 -9.61
N SER A 413 -8.33 -7.12 -9.51
CA SER A 413 -9.73 -7.49 -9.37
C SER A 413 -10.14 -8.39 -10.55
N LEU A 414 -11.11 -9.28 -10.35
CA LEU A 414 -11.76 -10.03 -11.45
C LEU A 414 -12.23 -9.12 -12.60
N LYS A 415 -12.46 -7.84 -12.31
CA LYS A 415 -12.92 -6.80 -13.24
C LYS A 415 -11.81 -6.14 -14.05
N ASP A 416 -10.57 -6.14 -13.55
CA ASP A 416 -9.41 -5.59 -14.25
C ASP A 416 -8.65 -6.75 -14.88
N PRO A 417 -8.94 -7.12 -16.15
CA PRO A 417 -8.17 -8.15 -16.83
C PRO A 417 -6.69 -7.75 -16.78
N ILE A 418 -5.79 -8.74 -16.58
CA ILE A 418 -4.35 -8.58 -16.79
C ILE A 418 -4.22 -7.77 -18.08
N PRO A 419 -3.65 -6.55 -18.05
CA PRO A 419 -3.80 -5.57 -19.10
C PRO A 419 -3.61 -6.30 -20.43
N ALA A 420 -4.70 -6.39 -21.17
CA ALA A 420 -4.75 -7.17 -22.40
C ALA A 420 -3.53 -6.77 -23.21
N VAL A 421 -2.85 -7.79 -23.73
CA VAL A 421 -1.66 -7.68 -24.56
C VAL A 421 -1.71 -6.40 -25.37
N ASP A 422 -0.61 -5.62 -25.37
CA ASP A 422 -0.52 -4.36 -26.12
C ASP A 422 -1.26 -4.49 -27.45
N PRO A 423 -2.10 -3.51 -27.84
CA PRO A 423 -2.90 -3.55 -29.07
C PRO A 423 -2.09 -3.90 -30.33
N ILE A 424 -0.76 -3.72 -30.26
CA ILE A 424 0.21 -4.02 -31.29
C ILE A 424 0.31 -5.54 -31.61
N LEU A 425 -0.12 -6.44 -30.71
CA LEU A 425 -0.05 -7.90 -30.93
C LEU A 425 -1.44 -8.55 -31.17
N LEU A 426 -2.47 -7.77 -31.49
CA LEU A 426 -3.87 -8.21 -31.69
C LEU A 426 -4.11 -9.19 -32.87
N TYR A 427 -3.07 -9.73 -33.51
CA TYR A 427 -3.19 -10.60 -34.68
C TYR A 427 -2.98 -12.11 -34.41
N ASP A 428 -2.73 -12.54 -33.16
CA ASP A 428 -2.75 -13.98 -32.83
C ASP A 428 -4.05 -14.33 -32.07
N PRO A 429 -4.97 -15.11 -32.67
CA PRO A 429 -6.22 -15.52 -32.02
C PRO A 429 -6.03 -16.57 -30.91
N ARG A 430 -4.80 -17.02 -30.62
CA ARG A 430 -4.54 -17.88 -29.45
C ARG A 430 -4.59 -17.04 -28.17
N PRO A 431 -5.22 -17.53 -27.09
CA PRO A 431 -5.24 -16.82 -25.82
C PRO A 431 -3.83 -16.80 -25.21
N ALA A 432 -3.07 -15.73 -25.49
CA ALA A 432 -1.69 -15.54 -25.05
C ALA A 432 -1.48 -15.77 -23.55
N THR A 433 -2.51 -15.54 -22.73
CA THR A 433 -2.48 -15.67 -21.27
C THR A 433 -2.31 -17.11 -20.78
N THR A 434 -2.81 -18.11 -21.52
CA THR A 434 -2.64 -19.53 -21.16
C THR A 434 -1.15 -19.95 -21.21
N THR A 435 -0.36 -19.28 -22.05
CA THR A 435 1.08 -19.54 -22.16
C THR A 435 1.87 -18.93 -21.01
N PHE A 436 1.41 -17.85 -20.37
CA PHE A 436 2.18 -17.13 -19.36
C PHE A 436 2.30 -17.88 -18.03
N VAL A 437 1.21 -18.46 -17.50
CA VAL A 437 1.28 -19.25 -16.26
C VAL A 437 2.12 -20.51 -16.45
N THR A 438 1.95 -21.18 -17.60
CA THR A 438 2.76 -22.36 -17.96
C THR A 438 4.25 -22.00 -18.06
N THR A 439 4.55 -20.88 -18.72
CA THR A 439 5.92 -20.35 -18.82
C THR A 439 6.47 -20.03 -17.43
N MET A 440 5.70 -19.34 -16.57
CA MET A 440 6.12 -19.01 -15.22
C MET A 440 6.41 -20.28 -14.40
N GLY A 441 5.53 -21.28 -14.45
CA GLY A 441 5.77 -22.57 -13.79
C GLY A 441 7.06 -23.25 -14.24
N SER A 442 7.35 -23.22 -15.56
CA SER A 442 8.61 -23.75 -16.10
C SER A 442 9.84 -22.97 -15.62
N LEU A 443 9.75 -21.63 -15.59
CA LEU A 443 10.83 -20.77 -15.11
C LEU A 443 11.12 -20.98 -13.63
N LEU A 444 10.08 -21.07 -12.80
CA LEU A 444 10.24 -21.34 -11.36
C LEU A 444 10.89 -22.69 -11.10
N ARG A 445 10.53 -23.70 -11.90
CA ARG A 445 11.18 -25.00 -11.86
C ARG A 445 12.66 -24.91 -12.25
N GLN A 446 12.99 -24.16 -13.29
CA GLN A 446 14.37 -23.96 -13.75
C GLN A 446 15.20 -23.17 -12.74
N LEU A 447 14.62 -22.15 -12.10
CA LEU A 447 15.25 -21.33 -11.07
C LEU A 447 15.57 -22.16 -9.82
N ASN A 448 14.77 -23.19 -9.53
CA ASN A 448 14.93 -24.12 -8.39
C ASN A 448 14.97 -23.39 -7.03
N ASP A 449 14.24 -22.29 -6.93
CA ASP A 449 14.12 -21.49 -5.71
C ASP A 449 12.75 -21.72 -5.08
N VAL A 450 12.75 -22.43 -3.94
CA VAL A 450 11.51 -22.88 -3.29
C VAL A 450 10.75 -21.73 -2.65
N ASP A 451 11.43 -20.67 -2.20
CA ASP A 451 10.76 -19.53 -1.57
C ASP A 451 9.92 -18.76 -2.58
N VAL A 452 10.42 -18.60 -3.82
CA VAL A 452 9.65 -17.99 -4.91
C VAL A 452 8.47 -18.89 -5.32
N VAL A 453 8.64 -20.21 -5.33
CA VAL A 453 7.55 -21.17 -5.62
C VAL A 453 6.46 -21.10 -4.54
N ILE A 454 6.85 -21.01 -3.26
CA ILE A 454 5.95 -20.82 -2.13
C ILE A 454 5.14 -19.54 -2.33
N SER A 455 5.79 -18.39 -2.57
CA SER A 455 5.09 -17.12 -2.81
C SER A 455 4.19 -17.17 -4.05
N PHE A 456 4.62 -17.83 -5.12
CA PHE A 456 3.81 -17.95 -6.34
C PHE A 456 2.52 -18.74 -6.11
N LEU A 457 2.61 -19.92 -5.49
CA LEU A 457 1.44 -20.75 -5.18
C LEU A 457 0.55 -20.06 -4.14
N ARG A 458 1.15 -19.59 -3.04
CA ARG A 458 0.42 -19.02 -1.91
C ARG A 458 -0.25 -17.71 -2.26
N ASP A 459 0.42 -16.81 -2.98
CA ASP A 459 0.01 -15.40 -3.07
C ASP A 459 -0.38 -14.95 -4.49
N ALA A 460 0.13 -15.61 -5.54
CA ALA A 460 0.00 -15.11 -6.91
C ALA A 460 -0.96 -15.92 -7.80
N VAL A 461 -0.88 -17.24 -7.78
CA VAL A 461 -1.69 -18.11 -8.64
C VAL A 461 -3.18 -17.91 -8.38
N THR A 462 -3.95 -17.71 -9.45
CA THR A 462 -5.38 -17.44 -9.42
C THR A 462 -6.05 -17.98 -10.68
N ILE A 463 -7.35 -18.29 -10.60
CA ILE A 463 -8.16 -18.70 -11.75
C ILE A 463 -8.90 -17.49 -12.30
N ARG A 464 -8.79 -17.27 -13.61
CA ARG A 464 -9.45 -16.18 -14.34
C ARG A 464 -10.02 -16.69 -15.66
N PRO A 465 -10.94 -15.95 -16.32
CA PRO A 465 -11.44 -16.34 -17.64
C PRO A 465 -10.33 -16.58 -18.68
N ASN A 466 -9.22 -15.85 -18.56
CA ASN A 466 -8.06 -15.95 -19.44
C ASN A 466 -6.97 -16.92 -18.92
N THR A 467 -7.13 -17.43 -17.70
CA THR A 467 -6.21 -18.34 -17.00
C THR A 467 -7.04 -19.44 -16.33
N PRO A 468 -7.67 -20.32 -17.14
CA PRO A 468 -8.58 -21.33 -16.65
C PRO A 468 -7.86 -22.44 -15.88
N LEU A 469 -8.62 -23.22 -15.10
CA LEU A 469 -8.08 -24.24 -14.21
C LEU A 469 -7.28 -25.33 -14.94
N ASP A 470 -7.69 -25.73 -16.14
CA ASP A 470 -7.00 -26.72 -16.99
C ASP A 470 -5.58 -26.28 -17.39
N VAL A 471 -5.28 -24.99 -17.32
CA VAL A 471 -3.92 -24.45 -17.51
C VAL A 471 -3.15 -24.38 -16.19
N VAL A 472 -3.82 -23.98 -15.11
CA VAL A 472 -3.17 -23.79 -13.80
C VAL A 472 -2.87 -25.11 -13.11
N ALA A 473 -3.78 -26.09 -13.16
CA ALA A 473 -3.65 -27.35 -12.45
C ALA A 473 -2.41 -28.16 -12.86
N PRO A 474 -2.06 -28.30 -14.16
CA PRO A 474 -0.81 -28.95 -14.57
C PRO A 474 0.44 -28.25 -14.01
N VAL A 475 0.43 -26.92 -13.89
CA VAL A 475 1.54 -26.16 -13.31
C VAL A 475 1.68 -26.45 -11.82
N VAL A 476 0.58 -26.38 -11.07
CA VAL A 476 0.55 -26.73 -9.63
C VAL A 476 1.04 -28.16 -9.42
N HIS A 477 0.51 -29.12 -10.19
CA HIS A 477 0.95 -30.52 -10.14
C HIS A 477 2.45 -30.66 -10.41
N THR A 478 2.97 -29.97 -11.43
CA THR A 478 4.41 -30.03 -11.79
C THR A 478 5.29 -29.47 -10.68
N LEU A 479 4.89 -28.36 -10.04
CA LEU A 479 5.61 -27.76 -8.93
C LEU A 479 5.59 -28.69 -7.70
N LEU A 480 4.43 -29.24 -7.34
CA LEU A 480 4.31 -30.23 -6.26
C LEU A 480 5.16 -31.47 -6.55
N SER A 481 5.09 -31.99 -7.77
CA SER A 481 5.88 -33.15 -8.22
C SER A 481 7.38 -32.91 -8.11
N THR A 482 7.84 -31.70 -8.40
CA THR A 482 9.27 -31.36 -8.43
C THR A 482 9.83 -31.06 -7.05
N PHE A 483 9.13 -30.25 -6.26
CA PHE A 483 9.64 -29.74 -4.98
C PHE A 483 9.15 -30.52 -3.76
N GLY A 484 8.14 -31.39 -3.94
CA GLY A 484 7.50 -32.17 -2.89
C GLY A 484 6.40 -31.38 -2.17
N TRP A 485 5.25 -32.03 -1.95
CA TRP A 485 4.11 -31.40 -1.29
C TRP A 485 4.43 -30.94 0.14
N MET A 486 5.25 -31.68 0.89
CA MET A 486 5.61 -31.33 2.27
C MET A 486 6.27 -29.96 2.38
N ARG A 487 7.15 -29.60 1.42
CA ARG A 487 7.82 -28.29 1.40
C ARG A 487 6.87 -27.16 0.97
N LEU A 488 5.80 -27.51 0.25
CA LEU A 488 4.83 -26.57 -0.31
C LEU A 488 3.48 -26.60 0.42
N ALA A 489 3.38 -27.33 1.54
CA ALA A 489 2.11 -27.57 2.23
C ALA A 489 1.47 -26.25 2.69
N ASP A 490 2.25 -25.40 3.36
CA ASP A 490 1.77 -24.08 3.82
C ASP A 490 1.37 -23.18 2.64
N ALA A 491 2.11 -23.23 1.54
CA ALA A 491 1.79 -22.46 0.34
C ALA A 491 0.47 -22.91 -0.28
N MET A 492 0.26 -24.22 -0.36
CA MET A 492 -0.97 -24.81 -0.88
C MET A 492 -2.16 -24.56 0.05
N LEU A 493 -1.98 -24.57 1.37
CA LEU A 493 -3.03 -24.19 2.30
C LEU A 493 -3.41 -22.72 2.17
N GLY A 494 -2.44 -21.82 1.98
CA GLY A 494 -2.75 -20.42 1.67
C GLY A 494 -3.46 -20.24 0.31
N LEU A 495 -3.12 -21.06 -0.70
CA LEU A 495 -3.87 -21.13 -1.97
C LEU A 495 -5.31 -21.59 -1.72
N VAL A 496 -5.51 -22.66 -0.95
CA VAL A 496 -6.83 -23.18 -0.56
C VAL A 496 -7.65 -22.07 0.10
N GLN A 497 -7.11 -21.40 1.12
CA GLN A 497 -7.78 -20.31 1.83
C GLN A 497 -8.20 -19.18 0.89
N ARG A 498 -7.29 -18.70 0.03
CA ARG A 498 -7.61 -17.64 -0.95
C ARG A 498 -8.68 -18.07 -1.94
N TRP A 499 -8.56 -19.28 -2.48
CA TRP A 499 -9.46 -19.77 -3.53
C TRP A 499 -10.83 -20.18 -2.99
N LEU A 500 -10.97 -20.46 -1.69
CA LEU A 500 -12.28 -20.68 -1.06
C LEU A 500 -13.17 -19.44 -1.20
N CYS A 501 -12.58 -18.25 -1.03
CA CYS A 501 -13.31 -16.98 -1.12
C CYS A 501 -13.68 -16.60 -2.56
N SER A 502 -12.88 -16.99 -3.56
CA SER A 502 -13.07 -16.53 -4.94
C SER A 502 -13.56 -17.60 -5.93
N THR A 503 -13.10 -18.84 -5.79
CA THR A 503 -13.18 -19.89 -6.81
C THR A 503 -13.25 -21.30 -6.20
N SER A 504 -14.14 -21.49 -5.22
CA SER A 504 -14.35 -22.75 -4.48
C SER A 504 -14.51 -23.97 -5.40
N ARG A 505 -15.20 -23.82 -6.54
CA ARG A 505 -15.33 -24.85 -7.56
C ARG A 505 -13.99 -25.31 -8.11
N SER A 506 -13.19 -24.37 -8.59
CA SER A 506 -11.92 -24.69 -9.22
C SER A 506 -10.95 -25.31 -8.22
N LEU A 507 -11.02 -24.86 -6.96
CA LEU A 507 -10.28 -25.44 -5.86
C LEU A 507 -10.66 -26.91 -5.62
N LEU A 508 -11.94 -27.22 -5.50
CA LEU A 508 -12.40 -28.58 -5.26
C LEU A 508 -12.01 -29.52 -6.42
N GLN A 509 -12.21 -29.07 -7.66
CA GLN A 509 -11.79 -29.83 -8.84
C GLN A 509 -10.28 -30.04 -8.88
N LEU A 510 -9.47 -29.06 -8.47
CA LEU A 510 -8.02 -29.19 -8.34
C LEU A 510 -7.64 -30.25 -7.31
N LEU A 511 -8.18 -30.16 -6.09
CA LEU A 511 -7.89 -31.13 -5.01
C LEU A 511 -8.30 -32.55 -5.41
N SER A 512 -9.50 -32.72 -5.96
CA SER A 512 -9.97 -34.02 -6.46
C SER A 512 -9.13 -34.54 -7.62
N SER A 513 -8.58 -33.67 -8.48
CA SER A 513 -7.71 -34.07 -9.59
C SER A 513 -6.32 -34.47 -9.11
N LEU A 514 -5.74 -33.73 -8.16
CA LEU A 514 -4.46 -34.07 -7.54
C LEU A 514 -4.53 -35.42 -6.83
N GLU A 515 -5.67 -35.76 -6.22
CA GLU A 515 -5.88 -37.09 -5.63
C GLU A 515 -6.20 -38.17 -6.67
N GLY A 516 -6.66 -37.79 -7.86
CA GLY A 516 -7.07 -38.73 -8.91
C GLY A 516 -8.46 -39.32 -8.69
N VAL A 517 -9.31 -38.63 -7.92
CA VAL A 517 -10.72 -39.01 -7.67
C VAL A 517 -11.70 -38.13 -8.43
N SER A 518 -11.24 -37.05 -9.04
CA SER A 518 -12.11 -36.13 -9.76
C SER A 518 -12.89 -36.82 -10.86
N ALA A 519 -14.13 -36.37 -11.02
CA ALA A 519 -14.94 -36.83 -12.12
C ALA A 519 -14.44 -36.33 -13.49
N GLN A 520 -13.75 -35.19 -13.51
CA GLN A 520 -13.24 -34.51 -14.69
C GLN A 520 -11.83 -33.99 -14.37
N PRO A 521 -10.82 -34.88 -14.37
CA PRO A 521 -9.49 -34.52 -13.92
C PRO A 521 -8.86 -33.43 -14.80
N VAL A 522 -8.37 -32.35 -14.18
CA VAL A 522 -7.68 -31.23 -14.85
C VAL A 522 -6.15 -31.36 -14.81
N CYS A 523 -5.63 -32.32 -14.06
CA CYS A 523 -4.22 -32.68 -14.02
C CYS A 523 -4.08 -34.17 -13.65
N ALA A 524 -2.86 -34.69 -13.73
CA ALA A 524 -2.56 -36.05 -13.27
C ALA A 524 -2.64 -36.15 -11.74
N ALA A 525 -2.87 -37.38 -11.24
CA ALA A 525 -2.84 -37.65 -9.81
C ALA A 525 -1.40 -37.52 -9.27
N LEU A 526 -1.23 -36.78 -8.19
CA LEU A 526 0.04 -36.58 -7.51
C LEU A 526 0.39 -37.81 -6.69
N ARG A 527 1.40 -38.57 -7.13
CA ARG A 527 1.87 -39.78 -6.44
C ARG A 527 3.06 -39.44 -5.55
N GLN A 528 2.79 -38.97 -4.33
CA GLN A 528 3.82 -38.68 -3.34
C GLN A 528 3.45 -39.29 -1.97
N PRO A 529 4.44 -39.74 -1.18
CA PRO A 529 4.17 -40.32 0.13
C PRO A 529 3.41 -39.36 1.04
N CYS A 530 2.42 -39.88 1.75
CA CYS A 530 1.62 -39.18 2.75
C CYS A 530 0.87 -37.94 2.25
N PHE A 531 0.60 -37.83 0.93
CA PHE A 531 -0.13 -36.68 0.37
C PHE A 531 -1.53 -36.52 0.98
N GLY A 532 -2.14 -37.65 1.38
CA GLY A 532 -3.38 -37.67 2.13
C GLY A 532 -3.41 -36.77 3.38
N GLU A 533 -2.28 -36.53 4.06
CA GLU A 533 -2.23 -35.62 5.22
C GLU A 533 -2.51 -34.16 4.82
N PHE A 534 -1.97 -33.71 3.69
CA PHE A 534 -2.31 -32.39 3.14
C PHE A 534 -3.79 -32.33 2.75
N LEU A 535 -4.32 -33.39 2.13
CA LEU A 535 -5.73 -33.42 1.74
C LEU A 535 -6.67 -33.35 2.94
N LYS A 536 -6.35 -33.98 4.08
CA LYS A 536 -7.12 -33.81 5.32
C LYS A 536 -7.15 -32.35 5.78
N ALA A 537 -5.99 -31.67 5.79
CA ALA A 537 -5.90 -30.26 6.19
C ALA A 537 -6.66 -29.32 5.24
N ALA A 538 -6.50 -29.53 3.93
CA ALA A 538 -7.21 -28.77 2.89
C ALA A 538 -8.73 -29.03 2.96
N TRP A 539 -9.13 -30.28 3.15
CA TRP A 539 -10.53 -30.68 3.34
C TRP A 539 -11.14 -30.01 4.56
N SER A 540 -10.46 -30.08 5.71
CA SER A 540 -10.91 -29.44 6.96
C SER A 540 -11.11 -27.93 6.74
N THR A 541 -10.16 -27.27 6.09
CA THR A 541 -10.27 -25.84 5.73
C THR A 541 -11.49 -25.58 4.85
N LEU A 542 -11.72 -26.42 3.84
CA LEU A 542 -12.84 -26.30 2.90
C LEU A 542 -14.19 -26.48 3.58
N VAL A 543 -14.37 -27.52 4.39
CA VAL A 543 -15.68 -27.83 5.00
C VAL A 543 -16.03 -26.90 6.16
N HIS A 544 -15.06 -26.28 6.82
CA HIS A 544 -15.32 -25.31 7.90
C HIS A 544 -15.55 -23.89 7.40
N HIS A 545 -15.25 -23.60 6.14
CA HIS A 545 -15.48 -22.29 5.55
C HIS A 545 -16.99 -22.03 5.36
N ASP A 546 -17.53 -21.02 6.05
CA ASP A 546 -18.90 -20.54 5.87
C ASP A 546 -18.87 -19.14 5.21
N PRO A 547 -19.50 -18.95 4.03
CA PRO A 547 -20.18 -19.93 3.18
C PRO A 547 -19.28 -20.52 2.09
N LEU A 548 -19.50 -21.79 1.75
CA LEU A 548 -19.15 -22.29 0.42
C LEU A 548 -20.06 -21.61 -0.59
N GLN A 549 -19.53 -20.75 -1.45
CA GLN A 549 -20.34 -20.05 -2.46
C GLN A 549 -20.79 -21.01 -3.58
N PHE A 550 -22.11 -21.15 -3.75
CA PHE A 550 -22.76 -21.99 -4.77
C PHE A 550 -23.47 -21.17 -5.88
N ASP A 551 -23.24 -19.87 -5.94
CA ASP A 551 -24.11 -18.90 -6.64
C ASP A 551 -23.98 -18.86 -8.18
N TYR A 552 -23.33 -19.83 -8.83
CA TYR A 552 -23.31 -19.85 -10.29
C TYR A 552 -24.69 -20.28 -10.85
N THR A 553 -24.99 -19.96 -12.11
CA THR A 553 -26.35 -20.09 -12.71
C THR A 553 -26.54 -21.27 -13.65
N GLY A 554 -25.49 -21.97 -14.07
CA GLY A 554 -25.60 -23.17 -14.93
C GLY A 554 -25.95 -24.49 -14.19
N SER A 555 -26.71 -25.39 -14.82
CA SER A 555 -27.11 -26.65 -14.21
C SER A 555 -25.99 -27.69 -14.13
N ASN A 556 -25.22 -27.85 -15.22
CA ASN A 556 -24.26 -28.95 -15.37
C ASN A 556 -23.08 -28.89 -14.38
N TRP A 557 -22.61 -27.68 -14.04
CA TRP A 557 -21.46 -27.55 -13.15
C TRP A 557 -21.81 -27.76 -11.67
N ARG A 558 -23.07 -27.54 -11.25
CA ARG A 558 -23.51 -27.84 -9.88
C ARG A 558 -23.38 -29.32 -9.60
N THR A 559 -23.83 -30.14 -10.54
CA THR A 559 -23.73 -31.59 -10.46
C THR A 559 -22.27 -32.05 -10.41
N ALA A 560 -21.40 -31.52 -11.29
CA ALA A 560 -19.98 -31.86 -11.27
C ALA A 560 -19.28 -31.44 -9.96
N PHE A 561 -19.56 -30.23 -9.46
CA PHE A 561 -19.07 -29.75 -8.18
C PHE A 561 -19.48 -30.65 -7.02
N LEU A 562 -20.78 -30.98 -6.94
CA LEU A 562 -21.30 -31.87 -5.90
C LEU A 562 -20.68 -33.26 -6.01
N CYS A 563 -20.50 -33.78 -7.22
CA CYS A 563 -19.86 -35.07 -7.44
C CYS A 563 -18.41 -35.06 -6.91
N ASP A 564 -17.61 -34.04 -7.25
CA ASP A 564 -16.24 -33.91 -6.73
C ASP A 564 -16.21 -33.74 -5.19
N LEU A 565 -17.20 -33.05 -4.60
CA LEU A 565 -17.31 -32.85 -3.15
C LEU A 565 -17.55 -34.19 -2.44
N LEU A 566 -18.48 -34.97 -3.00
CA LEU A 566 -18.85 -36.29 -2.49
C LEU A 566 -17.69 -37.28 -2.62
N LEU A 567 -17.02 -37.30 -3.78
CA LEU A 567 -15.89 -38.19 -4.04
C LEU A 567 -14.69 -37.85 -3.15
N LEU A 568 -14.34 -36.57 -3.02
CA LEU A 568 -13.24 -36.13 -2.16
C LEU A 568 -13.55 -36.38 -0.68
N GLY A 569 -14.76 -36.04 -0.22
CA GLY A 569 -15.17 -36.29 1.16
C GLY A 569 -15.15 -37.78 1.52
N ALA A 570 -15.72 -38.64 0.66
CA ALA A 570 -15.67 -40.09 0.88
C ALA A 570 -14.24 -40.64 0.90
N HIS A 571 -13.34 -40.08 0.07
CA HIS A 571 -11.94 -40.47 0.07
C HIS A 571 -11.22 -40.06 1.35
N VAL A 572 -11.36 -38.80 1.77
CA VAL A 572 -10.71 -38.26 2.97
C VAL A 572 -11.22 -38.96 4.24
N GLU A 573 -12.53 -39.22 4.33
CA GLU A 573 -13.15 -39.81 5.51
C GLU A 573 -12.89 -41.31 5.66
N ARG A 574 -12.67 -42.05 4.56
CA ARG A 574 -12.58 -43.52 4.58
C ARG A 574 -11.29 -44.07 4.02
N SER A 575 -10.90 -43.64 2.82
CA SER A 575 -9.74 -44.21 2.13
C SER A 575 -8.42 -43.80 2.79
N ILE A 576 -8.24 -42.52 3.13
CA ILE A 576 -6.96 -42.03 3.68
C ILE A 576 -6.61 -42.67 5.04
N PRO A 577 -7.53 -42.82 6.01
CA PRO A 577 -7.23 -43.49 7.28
C PRO A 577 -6.83 -44.97 7.13
N GLU A 578 -7.27 -45.63 6.06
CA GLU A 578 -6.99 -47.05 5.78
C GLU A 578 -5.73 -47.25 4.94
N ASP A 579 -5.33 -46.27 4.14
CA ASP A 579 -4.15 -46.36 3.28
C ASP A 579 -2.86 -45.89 3.98
N THR A 580 -2.03 -46.85 4.38
CA THR A 580 -0.71 -46.62 4.97
C THR A 580 0.26 -45.79 4.12
N ARG A 581 0.02 -45.64 2.81
CA ARG A 581 0.85 -44.80 1.93
C ARG A 581 0.45 -43.34 1.97
N GLU A 582 -0.83 -43.07 2.21
CA GLU A 582 -1.40 -41.72 2.24
C GLU A 582 -1.42 -41.13 3.65
N ASN A 583 -1.27 -41.96 4.67
CA ASN A 583 -1.28 -41.55 6.06
C ASN A 583 0.04 -41.88 6.75
N TRP A 584 0.73 -40.86 7.26
CA TRP A 584 2.03 -41.06 7.91
C TRP A 584 1.90 -41.89 9.20
N LEU A 585 0.83 -41.67 9.97
CA LEU A 585 0.51 -42.43 11.17
C LEU A 585 -0.02 -43.84 10.85
N GLY A 586 -0.46 -44.10 9.62
CA GLY A 586 -0.91 -45.40 9.12
C GLY A 586 0.09 -46.54 9.37
N ALA A 587 1.37 -46.22 9.35
CA ALA A 587 2.44 -47.18 9.61
C ALA A 587 2.64 -47.49 11.12
N TYR A 588 2.09 -46.67 12.02
CA TYR A 588 2.40 -46.69 13.45
C TYR A 588 1.19 -46.91 14.36
N LEU A 589 -0.01 -46.57 13.90
CA LEU A 589 -1.23 -46.60 14.70
C LEU A 589 -2.33 -47.42 14.01
N PRO A 590 -3.20 -48.12 14.78
CA PRO A 590 -4.40 -48.72 14.23
C PRO A 590 -5.37 -47.63 13.72
N PRO A 591 -6.20 -47.89 12.70
CA PRO A 591 -7.12 -46.92 12.11
C PRO A 591 -8.04 -46.20 13.12
N THR A 592 -8.43 -46.87 14.20
CA THR A 592 -9.25 -46.29 15.26
C THR A 592 -8.53 -45.19 16.03
N LEU A 593 -7.22 -45.29 16.27
CA LEU A 593 -6.44 -44.25 16.94
C LEU A 593 -6.08 -43.13 15.96
N ILE A 594 -5.79 -43.46 14.70
CA ILE A 594 -5.61 -42.46 13.62
C ILE A 594 -6.84 -41.57 13.55
N SER A 595 -8.02 -42.17 13.60
CA SER A 595 -9.27 -41.42 13.60
C SER A 595 -9.34 -40.39 14.72
N VAL A 596 -8.96 -40.76 15.94
CA VAL A 596 -8.97 -39.86 17.10
C VAL A 596 -7.96 -38.73 16.95
N VAL A 597 -6.77 -39.01 16.39
CA VAL A 597 -5.75 -37.99 16.12
C VAL A 597 -6.22 -37.03 15.04
N ASP A 598 -6.75 -37.55 13.93
CA ASP A 598 -7.30 -36.75 12.84
C ASP A 598 -8.44 -35.86 13.35
N ASP A 599 -9.35 -36.40 14.17
CA ASP A 599 -10.45 -35.65 14.79
C ASP A 599 -9.95 -34.51 15.70
N TYR A 600 -8.79 -34.69 16.35
CA TYR A 600 -8.18 -33.69 17.21
C TYR A 600 -7.48 -32.57 16.42
N ILE A 601 -6.71 -32.92 15.38
CA ILE A 601 -5.94 -31.96 14.57
C ILE A 601 -6.86 -31.22 13.58
N HIS A 602 -7.78 -31.95 12.97
CA HIS A 602 -8.66 -31.49 11.92
C HIS A 602 -10.09 -31.91 12.28
N PRO A 603 -10.81 -31.11 13.10
CA PRO A 603 -12.17 -31.43 13.54
C PRO A 603 -12.98 -31.96 12.37
N ARG A 604 -13.47 -33.20 12.48
CA ARG A 604 -14.15 -33.82 11.35
C ARG A 604 -15.50 -33.18 11.15
N ARG A 605 -15.71 -32.73 9.91
CA ARG A 605 -17.02 -32.34 9.41
C ARG A 605 -17.24 -33.10 8.12
N SER A 606 -18.33 -33.86 8.07
CA SER A 606 -18.62 -34.69 6.92
C SER A 606 -19.01 -33.83 5.72
N ALA A 607 -18.80 -34.33 4.51
CA ALA A 607 -19.30 -33.69 3.29
C ALA A 607 -20.82 -33.39 3.40
N LEU A 608 -21.56 -34.30 4.04
CA LEU A 608 -22.98 -34.16 4.32
C LEU A 608 -23.29 -32.96 5.22
N ALA A 609 -22.56 -32.81 6.32
CA ALA A 609 -22.74 -31.67 7.24
C ALA A 609 -22.42 -30.35 6.54
N ALA A 610 -21.34 -30.30 5.74
CA ALA A 610 -21.01 -29.13 4.95
C ALA A 610 -22.12 -28.77 3.92
N LEU A 611 -22.73 -29.76 3.28
CA LEU A 611 -23.88 -29.58 2.38
C LEU A 611 -25.12 -29.07 3.13
N GLN A 612 -25.43 -29.65 4.29
CA GLN A 612 -26.58 -29.27 5.11
C GLN A 612 -26.45 -27.83 5.63
N ASP A 613 -25.27 -27.42 6.07
CA ASP A 613 -25.09 -26.07 6.60
C ASP A 613 -25.04 -25.00 5.51
N ASN A 614 -24.40 -25.28 4.37
CA ASN A 614 -24.23 -24.28 3.32
C ASN A 614 -25.40 -24.24 2.32
N MET A 615 -25.85 -25.40 1.82
CA MET A 615 -26.85 -25.45 0.74
C MET A 615 -28.27 -25.56 1.25
N TYR A 616 -28.53 -26.41 2.25
CA TYR A 616 -29.90 -26.62 2.72
C TYR A 616 -30.49 -25.35 3.36
N LYS A 617 -29.70 -24.59 4.13
CA LYS A 617 -30.16 -23.32 4.73
C LYS A 617 -30.41 -22.22 3.70
N ARG A 618 -29.70 -22.20 2.57
CA ARG A 618 -29.75 -21.09 1.60
C ARG A 618 -30.56 -21.40 0.34
N ASN A 619 -30.55 -22.65 -0.14
CA ASN A 619 -31.16 -23.03 -1.42
C ASN A 619 -31.47 -24.55 -1.50
N ALA A 620 -32.45 -25.02 -0.72
CA ALA A 620 -32.90 -26.42 -0.74
C ALA A 620 -33.33 -26.92 -2.14
N ALA A 621 -33.91 -26.04 -2.97
CA ALA A 621 -34.31 -26.37 -4.33
C ALA A 621 -33.12 -26.74 -5.24
N ALA A 622 -32.02 -25.98 -5.15
CA ALA A 622 -30.81 -26.31 -5.89
C ALA A 622 -30.21 -27.65 -5.45
N LEU A 623 -30.25 -27.95 -4.14
CA LEU A 623 -29.76 -29.24 -3.64
C LEU A 623 -30.54 -30.41 -4.26
N LEU A 624 -31.88 -30.34 -4.25
CA LEU A 624 -32.74 -31.40 -4.81
C LEU A 624 -32.61 -31.54 -6.32
N ALA A 625 -32.34 -30.44 -7.04
CA ALA A 625 -32.16 -30.47 -8.49
C ALA A 625 -30.86 -31.16 -8.93
N HIS A 626 -29.80 -31.13 -8.12
CA HIS A 626 -28.46 -31.53 -8.56
C HIS A 626 -27.86 -32.71 -7.77
N LEU A 627 -28.18 -32.85 -6.48
CA LEU A 627 -27.61 -33.88 -5.61
C LEU A 627 -27.93 -35.32 -6.08
N PRO A 628 -29.15 -35.66 -6.56
CA PRO A 628 -29.44 -37.03 -7.01
C PRO A 628 -28.52 -37.48 -8.16
N GLN A 629 -28.32 -36.62 -9.17
CA GLN A 629 -27.42 -36.93 -10.28
C GLN A 629 -25.96 -37.00 -9.81
N ALA A 630 -25.54 -36.08 -8.94
CA ALA A 630 -24.18 -36.08 -8.40
C ALA A 630 -23.87 -37.34 -7.59
N LEU A 631 -24.83 -37.84 -6.81
CA LEU A 631 -24.74 -39.10 -6.08
C LEU A 631 -24.65 -40.30 -7.03
N LEU A 632 -25.49 -40.33 -8.07
CA LEU A 632 -25.43 -41.38 -9.08
C LEU A 632 -24.05 -41.43 -9.75
N ASP A 633 -23.53 -40.27 -10.15
CA ASP A 633 -22.20 -40.13 -10.75
C ASP A 633 -21.10 -40.57 -9.78
N ALA A 634 -21.20 -40.18 -8.51
CA ALA A 634 -20.23 -40.52 -7.46
C ALA A 634 -20.22 -42.03 -7.17
N VAL A 635 -21.39 -42.66 -6.99
CA VAL A 635 -21.52 -44.11 -6.74
C VAL A 635 -21.05 -44.92 -7.94
N THR A 636 -21.32 -44.44 -9.16
CA THR A 636 -20.81 -45.10 -10.37
C THR A 636 -19.29 -45.16 -10.38
N LYS A 637 -18.62 -44.13 -9.85
CA LYS A 637 -17.16 -44.07 -9.73
C LYS A 637 -16.62 -44.79 -8.50
N ARG A 638 -17.38 -44.83 -7.41
CA ARG A 638 -17.04 -45.46 -6.13
C ARG A 638 -18.24 -46.20 -5.54
N PRO A 639 -18.45 -47.48 -5.92
CA PRO A 639 -19.58 -48.28 -5.46
C PRO A 639 -19.66 -48.45 -3.94
N GLU A 640 -18.52 -48.38 -3.25
CA GLU A 640 -18.36 -48.44 -1.79
C GLU A 640 -18.89 -47.20 -1.03
N MET A 641 -19.35 -46.16 -1.73
CA MET A 641 -19.94 -44.98 -1.10
C MET A 641 -21.29 -45.32 -0.44
N GLN A 642 -21.48 -44.95 0.83
CA GLN A 642 -22.75 -45.19 1.53
C GLN A 642 -23.80 -44.13 1.13
N LEU A 643 -24.90 -44.59 0.54
CA LEU A 643 -25.98 -43.73 0.06
C LEU A 643 -26.97 -43.27 1.15
N ALA A 644 -27.15 -44.07 2.20
CA ALA A 644 -28.21 -43.83 3.20
C ALA A 644 -28.18 -42.42 3.81
N PRO A 645 -27.03 -41.88 4.26
CA PRO A 645 -27.00 -40.53 4.86
C PRO A 645 -27.42 -39.41 3.89
N PHE A 646 -27.16 -39.60 2.59
CA PHE A 646 -27.55 -38.63 1.57
C PHE A 646 -29.02 -38.74 1.19
N ALA A 647 -29.59 -39.95 1.23
CA ALA A 647 -31.03 -40.14 1.07
C ALA A 647 -31.81 -39.42 2.18
N ASP A 648 -31.35 -39.50 3.43
CA ASP A 648 -31.95 -38.79 4.56
C ASP A 648 -31.87 -37.27 4.38
N ALA A 649 -30.75 -36.75 3.87
CA ALA A 649 -30.62 -35.33 3.58
C ALA A 649 -31.49 -34.86 2.40
N LEU A 650 -31.67 -35.69 1.37
CA LEU A 650 -32.61 -35.42 0.27
C LEU A 650 -34.06 -35.39 0.79
N LEU A 651 -34.44 -36.33 1.65
CA LEU A 651 -35.76 -36.34 2.29
C LEU A 651 -35.97 -35.10 3.16
N ALA A 652 -34.99 -34.75 4.00
CA ALA A 652 -35.05 -33.54 4.82
C ALA A 652 -35.16 -32.28 3.96
N ALA A 653 -34.38 -32.16 2.87
CA ALA A 653 -34.47 -31.06 1.93
C ALA A 653 -35.84 -30.96 1.25
N PHE A 654 -36.42 -32.11 0.88
CA PHE A 654 -37.76 -32.18 0.29
C PHE A 654 -38.84 -31.73 1.28
N ASP A 655 -38.78 -32.18 2.52
CA ASP A 655 -39.71 -31.79 3.57
C ASP A 655 -39.60 -30.30 3.93
N ALA A 656 -38.37 -29.76 3.94
CA ALA A 656 -38.12 -28.34 4.14
C ALA A 656 -38.70 -27.47 3.02
N MET A 657 -38.55 -27.88 1.75
CA MET A 657 -39.22 -27.18 0.66
C MET A 657 -40.73 -27.20 0.84
N ARG A 658 -41.31 -28.35 1.20
CA ARG A 658 -42.77 -28.46 1.42
C ARG A 658 -43.25 -27.55 2.54
N SER A 659 -42.49 -27.37 3.61
CA SER A 659 -42.84 -26.47 4.71
C SER A 659 -42.72 -24.99 4.31
N THR A 660 -41.74 -24.61 3.48
CA THR A 660 -41.67 -23.25 2.91
C THR A 660 -42.72 -22.95 1.84
N THR A 661 -43.25 -23.99 1.17
CA THR A 661 -44.28 -23.86 0.12
C THR A 661 -45.70 -23.99 0.67
N GLN A 662 -45.88 -24.24 1.98
CA GLN A 662 -47.17 -23.95 2.58
C GLN A 662 -47.46 -22.47 2.31
N PRO A 663 -48.63 -22.12 1.76
CA PRO A 663 -48.97 -20.73 1.57
C PRO A 663 -48.81 -20.11 2.95
N ARG A 664 -47.87 -19.17 3.08
CA ARG A 664 -48.06 -18.11 4.05
C ARG A 664 -49.46 -17.62 3.72
N THR A 665 -50.45 -18.03 4.51
CA THR A 665 -51.68 -17.27 4.62
C THR A 665 -51.16 -15.88 4.82
N LEU A 666 -51.28 -15.07 3.75
CA LEU A 666 -51.17 -13.64 3.82
C LEU A 666 -52.21 -13.30 4.88
N ASP A 667 -51.75 -13.24 6.12
CA ASP A 667 -52.42 -12.47 7.13
C ASP A 667 -52.24 -11.06 6.60
N VAL A 668 -53.18 -10.68 5.73
CA VAL A 668 -53.49 -9.30 5.41
C VAL A 668 -54.05 -8.73 6.70
N GLY A 669 -53.18 -8.60 7.70
CA GLY A 669 -53.35 -7.66 8.77
C GLY A 669 -53.31 -6.31 8.10
N PHE A 670 -54.49 -5.81 7.74
CA PHE A 670 -54.74 -4.38 7.61
C PHE A 670 -54.38 -3.73 8.96
N GLY A 671 -53.08 -3.49 9.16
CA GLY A 671 -52.57 -2.61 10.18
C GLY A 671 -52.86 -1.19 9.77
N PHE A 672 -54.08 -0.73 10.03
CA PHE A 672 -54.34 0.70 10.23
C PHE A 672 -53.52 1.15 11.45
N ALA A 673 -52.29 1.57 11.23
CA ALA A 673 -51.50 2.37 12.19
C ALA A 673 -50.25 2.95 11.51
N ASN A 674 -50.44 3.94 10.63
CA ASN A 674 -49.53 5.08 10.48
C ASN A 674 -50.16 6.14 9.55
N SER A 675 -51.10 6.91 10.10
CA SER A 675 -51.73 8.05 9.46
C SER A 675 -50.90 9.34 9.50
N ASP A 676 -49.66 9.32 10.01
CA ASP A 676 -48.92 10.55 10.33
C ASP A 676 -47.75 10.87 9.39
N ARG A 677 -47.58 10.17 8.26
CA ARG A 677 -46.54 10.49 7.27
C ARG A 677 -47.03 10.81 5.84
N LEU A 678 -48.34 10.79 5.61
CA LEU A 678 -48.95 11.21 4.34
C LEU A 678 -49.62 12.59 4.39
N ARG A 679 -49.59 13.28 5.54
CA ARG A 679 -50.00 14.70 5.67
C ARG A 679 -48.90 15.71 5.31
N ASP A 680 -47.63 15.31 5.32
CA ASP A 680 -46.51 16.21 5.03
C ASP A 680 -46.14 16.29 3.52
N LEU A 681 -46.73 15.42 2.68
CA LEU A 681 -46.50 15.40 1.23
C LEU A 681 -47.62 16.04 0.40
N MET A 682 -48.70 16.53 1.04
CA MET A 682 -49.78 17.26 0.37
C MET A 682 -50.18 18.54 1.14
N GLY A 683 -49.19 19.35 1.51
CA GLY A 683 -49.41 20.74 1.91
C GLY A 683 -49.77 21.62 0.70
N PRO A 684 -50.70 22.59 0.84
CA PRO A 684 -51.24 23.35 -0.28
C PRO A 684 -50.22 24.35 -0.85
N GLY A 685 -50.09 24.36 -2.18
CA GLY A 685 -49.34 25.38 -2.90
C GLY A 685 -49.86 26.80 -2.65
N PRO A 686 -49.00 27.82 -2.77
CA PRO A 686 -49.39 29.20 -2.52
C PRO A 686 -50.36 29.71 -3.60
N SER A 687 -51.52 30.17 -3.13
CA SER A 687 -52.45 30.99 -3.91
C SER A 687 -51.75 32.29 -4.33
N ARG A 688 -51.54 32.44 -5.63
CA ARG A 688 -51.35 33.73 -6.30
C ARG A 688 -52.72 34.34 -6.56
N ALA A 689 -52.95 35.54 -6.03
CA ALA A 689 -53.95 36.47 -6.52
C ALA A 689 -53.26 37.80 -6.85
N TYR A 690 -52.94 37.97 -8.13
CA TYR A 690 -53.01 39.13 -9.03
C TYR A 690 -51.98 39.01 -10.14
#